data_AF-A0A287AM33-F1
#
_entry.id   AF-A0A287AM33-F1
#
_cell.length_a   1.000
_cell.length_b   1.000
_cell.length_c   1.000
_cell.angle_alpha   90.00
_cell.angle_beta   90.00
_cell.angle_gamma   90.00
#
_symmetry.space_group_name_H-M   'P 1'
#
loop_
_entity.id
_entity.type
_entity.pdbx_description
1 polymer ?
#
loop_
_entity_poly.entity_id
_entity_poly.type
_entity_poly.pdbx_seq_one_letter_code
_entity_poly.pdbx_strand_id
1 'polypeptide(L)'
;MPACAGQPWGLGPGVWVSDHGAAERALGRPRGSFGSEMGICSEQRVRSRRCDVKTKLVTRIPCTPCPAIKKRVCPSGWLREFPEKISQDCRYEVQLGDSLLSMSGCSLECWKDVVQKACCPGYWGSQCYECPGGAETPCHGHGTCLDGIDRNGTCVCQENFSGSACQECRDPNRFGPDCQLVCSCVHGVCRNGPLGDGSCLCFAGYTGPRCDQELPVCQALNCPQNSQCSAAAPTCRCLPGYTQQGSKCEALDPCRSSPCSTVAQCSVSPRGQAECRCPENYYGDGTVCLPQDPCITNNGGCPSNSTLCLYWRPGQVSCSCKPGLVSINNNPSAGCFAYCFPYSCDRSATCQVTPDGTTSCVCKEGEVGDGRACYGHLLHEVQKASQINMMFLRLRVTLDMLDQGCREILTTSGPFTVLAPSISSRTINASLAQKLCRQHIIPGQHLLEESGTRSTRTWWTLAGQEITVTFNRFRKYTYQYKDQPQQTFTIHKANYPAANGVFHMVTALRWQPPPELPENPTVSCQILASTEAFSRFETILENCGLPSFLDGPGPFTVFAPSNEAVDGLRDGRLVYLFTAGLSKLQELVRYHVYSHGQLTVEKLISKGRVLTMANQVLAVNISEEGRILLGPEGVPLRRVDVLAANGVIHMLEGILLPPTILPILPKICNEEQHKVVAVRRDPTWHRPPRTSPLRSVSTSMTLPDSTS
;
A
#
# COMPACT_ATOMS: atom_id res chain seq x y z
N MET A 1 55.99 -31.17 17.84
CA MET A 1 56.91 -31.46 18.96
C MET A 1 57.06 -30.20 19.79
N PRO A 2 56.97 -30.27 21.12
CA PRO A 2 55.98 -30.99 21.94
C PRO A 2 55.27 -29.99 22.91
N ALA A 3 54.02 -30.25 23.33
CA ALA A 3 53.63 -30.75 24.66
C ALA A 3 53.68 -29.66 25.76
N CYS A 4 52.79 -29.49 26.73
CA CYS A 4 51.80 -30.31 27.46
C CYS A 4 50.98 -29.26 28.29
N ALA A 5 49.86 -29.49 28.98
CA ALA A 5 48.89 -30.54 29.23
C ALA A 5 47.87 -29.92 30.23
N GLY A 6 46.66 -30.47 30.37
CA GLY A 6 45.87 -30.35 31.61
C GLY A 6 44.39 -29.95 31.46
N GLN A 7 43.54 -30.96 31.31
CA GLN A 7 42.07 -31.00 31.49
C GLN A 7 41.62 -30.78 32.98
N PRO A 8 40.35 -30.98 33.40
CA PRO A 8 39.02 -30.47 32.94
C PRO A 8 38.12 -30.01 34.15
N TRP A 9 36.79 -30.24 34.08
CA TRP A 9 35.67 -29.93 35.01
C TRP A 9 35.14 -28.49 34.94
N GLY A 10 33.86 -28.17 34.74
CA GLY A 10 32.63 -28.92 34.52
C GLY A 10 31.42 -28.07 34.98
N LEU A 11 30.35 -28.08 34.17
CA LEU A 11 28.95 -27.71 34.46
C LEU A 11 28.52 -26.23 34.54
N GLY A 12 27.55 -25.90 33.67
CA GLY A 12 26.31 -25.22 34.12
C GLY A 12 26.00 -23.86 33.47
N PRO A 13 24.81 -23.65 32.87
CA PRO A 13 24.55 -22.55 31.94
C PRO A 13 23.85 -21.36 32.59
N GLY A 14 24.04 -20.16 32.04
CA GLY A 14 23.33 -18.96 32.47
C GLY A 14 23.51 -17.82 31.46
N VAL A 15 22.53 -17.72 30.56
CA VAL A 15 22.08 -16.59 29.73
C VAL A 15 22.85 -15.26 29.94
N TRP A 16 23.52 -14.79 28.88
CA TRP A 16 23.97 -13.40 28.74
C TRP A 16 23.47 -12.78 27.44
N VAL A 17 22.75 -11.67 27.61
CA VAL A 17 22.45 -10.66 26.60
C VAL A 17 23.77 -10.16 26.01
N SER A 18 23.91 -10.26 24.68
CA SER A 18 25.11 -9.84 23.97
C SER A 18 24.96 -8.42 23.42
N ASP A 19 25.62 -7.48 24.08
CA ASP A 19 26.18 -6.29 23.44
C ASP A 19 27.45 -6.70 22.68
N HIS A 20 27.55 -6.35 21.40
CA HIS A 20 28.84 -6.23 20.72
C HIS A 20 28.74 -5.25 19.56
N GLY A 21 29.45 -4.13 19.71
CA GLY A 21 29.88 -3.29 18.59
C GLY A 21 31.19 -3.78 17.94
N ALA A 22 31.55 -3.03 16.89
CA ALA A 22 32.77 -3.04 16.04
C ALA A 22 32.65 -3.87 14.74
N ALA A 23 33.07 -3.43 13.54
CA ALA A 23 34.00 -2.35 13.19
C ALA A 23 33.89 -1.91 11.69
N GLU A 24 34.32 -0.67 11.42
CA GLU A 24 35.17 -0.22 10.28
C GLU A 24 34.69 -0.26 8.81
N ARG A 25 34.55 0.92 8.15
CA ARG A 25 35.66 1.60 7.40
C ARG A 25 35.24 2.94 6.77
N ALA A 26 36.23 3.81 6.63
CA ALA A 26 36.19 5.25 6.37
C ALA A 26 35.99 5.67 4.90
N LEU A 27 35.64 6.96 4.69
CA LEU A 27 36.34 7.91 3.80
C LEU A 27 35.78 9.35 3.93
N GLY A 28 36.66 10.29 4.34
CA GLY A 28 36.79 11.65 3.77
C GLY A 28 35.95 12.83 4.33
N ARG A 29 36.51 13.61 5.26
CA ARG A 29 36.21 15.04 5.44
C ARG A 29 37.52 15.84 5.49
N PRO A 30 37.64 17.02 4.85
CA PRO A 30 38.81 17.87 5.00
C PRO A 30 38.72 18.76 6.25
N ARG A 31 39.89 19.05 6.83
CA ARG A 31 40.12 19.95 7.97
C ARG A 31 40.29 21.40 7.50
N GLY A 32 39.85 22.33 8.35
CA GLY A 32 40.21 23.75 8.42
C GLY A 32 39.13 24.47 9.22
N SER A 33 39.36 25.28 10.24
CA SER A 33 40.58 25.80 10.88
C SER A 33 40.14 26.33 12.25
N PHE A 34 40.96 26.11 13.29
CA PHE A 34 40.82 26.72 14.60
C PHE A 34 41.01 28.24 14.49
N GLY A 35 40.04 29.01 15.02
CA GLY A 35 40.11 30.46 15.12
C GLY A 35 39.28 30.95 16.30
N SER A 36 39.97 31.31 17.38
CA SER A 36 39.60 32.25 18.45
C SER A 36 38.16 32.23 18.99
N GLU A 37 38.00 31.67 20.20
CA GLU A 37 36.91 32.02 21.11
C GLU A 37 36.95 33.52 21.41
N MET A 38 36.04 34.28 20.80
CA MET A 38 35.47 35.46 21.44
C MET A 38 34.23 35.00 22.20
N GLY A 39 34.16 35.35 23.49
CA GLY A 39 32.99 35.10 24.32
C GLY A 39 31.75 35.75 23.72
N ILE A 40 30.79 34.91 23.33
CA ILE A 40 29.43 35.34 22.98
C ILE A 40 28.55 35.00 24.18
N CYS A 41 27.86 36.01 24.69
CA CYS A 41 26.87 35.91 25.76
C CYS A 41 25.91 34.73 25.52
N SER A 42 25.57 34.02 26.60
CA SER A 42 24.58 32.95 26.61
C SER A 42 23.23 33.43 26.06
N GLU A 43 22.92 33.09 24.82
CA GLU A 43 21.54 33.12 24.33
C GLU A 43 20.71 32.17 25.18
N GLN A 44 19.67 32.69 25.84
CA GLN A 44 18.64 31.89 26.47
C GLN A 44 18.05 30.95 25.41
N ARG A 45 18.43 29.67 25.44
CA ARG A 45 17.81 28.64 24.59
C ARG A 45 16.35 28.52 25.01
N VAL A 46 15.46 29.14 24.24
CA VAL A 46 14.01 28.96 24.40
C VAL A 46 13.71 27.47 24.32
N ARG A 47 13.17 26.92 25.40
CA ARG A 47 12.83 25.49 25.45
C ARG A 47 11.63 25.25 24.55
N SER A 48 11.76 24.28 23.66
CA SER A 48 10.73 23.90 22.70
C SER A 48 10.54 22.39 22.70
N ARG A 49 9.28 21.93 22.65
CA ARG A 49 8.98 20.50 22.64
C ARG A 49 7.74 20.17 21.79
N ARG A 50 7.97 19.37 20.75
CA ARG A 50 6.91 18.85 19.88
C ARG A 50 6.43 17.46 20.34
N CYS A 51 5.14 17.24 20.19
CA CYS A 51 4.46 15.96 20.39
C CYS A 51 3.70 15.59 19.11
N ASP A 52 4.37 15.76 17.96
CA ASP A 52 3.79 15.49 16.66
C ASP A 52 3.29 14.05 16.57
N VAL A 53 2.06 13.88 16.09
CA VAL A 53 1.45 12.56 15.89
C VAL A 53 1.72 12.11 14.47
N LYS A 54 2.43 11.00 14.33
CA LYS A 54 2.69 10.37 13.02
C LYS A 54 1.59 9.36 12.73
N THR A 55 0.80 9.61 11.70
CA THR A 55 -0.23 8.68 11.22
C THR A 55 0.17 8.16 9.86
N LYS A 56 0.23 6.83 9.71
CA LYS A 56 0.46 6.19 8.42
C LYS A 56 -0.88 6.04 7.69
N LEU A 57 -1.04 6.77 6.58
CA LEU A 57 -2.16 6.57 5.67
C LEU A 57 -1.79 5.53 4.62
N VAL A 58 -2.77 4.72 4.23
CA VAL A 58 -2.62 3.67 3.20
C VAL A 58 -3.69 3.88 2.15
N THR A 59 -3.31 3.75 0.88
CA THR A 59 -4.21 3.83 -0.27
C THR A 59 -3.86 2.74 -1.29
N ARG A 60 -4.78 2.46 -2.19
CA ARG A 60 -4.60 1.50 -3.27
C ARG A 60 -4.84 2.17 -4.60
N ILE A 61 -3.95 1.90 -5.55
CA ILE A 61 -4.04 2.48 -6.88
C ILE A 61 -5.03 1.68 -7.76
N PRO A 62 -5.78 2.32 -8.69
CA PRO A 62 -6.83 1.66 -9.50
C PRO A 62 -6.41 0.32 -10.12
N CYS A 63 -7.26 -0.71 -10.13
CA CYS A 63 -6.87 -2.01 -10.68
C CYS A 63 -6.41 -1.91 -12.15
N THR A 64 -5.33 -2.60 -12.50
CA THR A 64 -4.72 -2.59 -13.86
C THR A 64 -4.17 -4.00 -14.16
N PRO A 65 -3.86 -4.39 -15.42
CA PRO A 65 -3.23 -5.67 -15.66
C PRO A 65 -1.97 -5.87 -14.81
N CYS A 66 -1.81 -7.05 -14.22
CA CYS A 66 -0.65 -7.37 -13.39
C CYS A 66 0.73 -7.14 -14.05
N PRO A 67 0.96 -7.37 -15.36
CA PRO A 67 2.24 -7.00 -15.98
C PRO A 67 2.49 -5.47 -16.02
N ALA A 68 1.45 -4.65 -15.96
CA ALA A 68 1.54 -3.19 -15.96
C ALA A 68 1.92 -2.64 -14.56
N ILE A 69 1.65 -3.39 -13.48
CA ILE A 69 1.83 -2.91 -12.10
C ILE A 69 3.28 -2.58 -11.75
N LYS A 70 4.25 -3.33 -12.30
CA LYS A 70 5.67 -3.15 -11.98
C LYS A 70 6.16 -1.73 -12.34
N LYS A 71 5.63 -1.15 -13.41
CA LYS A 71 5.98 0.20 -13.89
C LYS A 71 5.22 1.32 -13.18
N ARG A 72 4.23 0.99 -12.36
CA ARG A 72 3.26 1.95 -11.86
C ARG A 72 3.70 2.67 -10.62
N VAL A 73 3.91 3.98 -10.70
CA VAL A 73 4.33 4.80 -9.56
C VAL A 73 3.13 5.09 -8.64
N CYS A 74 3.39 5.19 -7.34
CA CYS A 74 2.39 5.70 -6.40
C CYS A 74 2.01 7.15 -6.73
N PRO A 75 0.79 7.60 -6.39
CA PRO A 75 0.38 8.98 -6.60
C PRO A 75 1.35 9.96 -5.94
N SER A 76 1.43 11.19 -6.45
CA SER A 76 2.36 12.21 -5.94
C SER A 76 2.22 12.40 -4.43
N GLY A 77 3.35 12.32 -3.71
CA GLY A 77 3.40 12.41 -2.25
C GLY A 77 3.12 11.09 -1.50
N TRP A 78 2.82 10.01 -2.20
CA TRP A 78 2.73 8.66 -1.66
C TRP A 78 3.96 7.83 -2.03
N LEU A 79 4.33 6.90 -1.16
CA LEU A 79 5.51 6.06 -1.28
C LEU A 79 5.10 4.59 -1.46
N ARG A 80 5.99 3.84 -2.11
CA ARG A 80 5.89 2.38 -2.21
C ARG A 80 6.44 1.74 -0.92
N GLU A 81 5.79 0.69 -0.44
CA GLU A 81 6.33 -0.14 0.65
C GLU A 81 7.19 -1.26 0.05
N PHE A 82 8.32 -1.59 0.69
CA PHE A 82 9.16 -2.73 0.31
C PHE A 82 9.18 -3.76 1.45
N PRO A 83 8.88 -5.05 1.19
CA PRO A 83 8.52 -5.65 -0.10
C PRO A 83 7.18 -5.11 -0.65
N GLU A 84 7.05 -5.06 -1.99
CA GLU A 84 5.87 -4.51 -2.66
C GLU A 84 4.62 -5.30 -2.28
N LYS A 85 3.63 -4.61 -1.72
CA LYS A 85 2.31 -5.18 -1.42
C LYS A 85 1.40 -5.04 -2.63
N ILE A 86 1.38 -6.08 -3.46
CA ILE A 86 0.52 -6.18 -4.63
C ILE A 86 -0.65 -7.09 -4.30
N SER A 87 -1.86 -6.54 -4.38
CA SER A 87 -3.10 -7.31 -4.27
C SER A 87 -3.54 -7.76 -5.65
N GLN A 88 -3.82 -9.06 -5.79
CA GLN A 88 -4.42 -9.68 -6.98
C GLN A 88 -5.95 -9.80 -6.86
N ASP A 89 -6.52 -9.35 -5.74
CA ASP A 89 -7.95 -9.38 -5.45
C ASP A 89 -8.62 -8.10 -5.97
N CYS A 90 -8.48 -7.86 -7.27
CA CYS A 90 -9.17 -6.80 -7.95
C CYS A 90 -9.46 -7.19 -9.40
N ARG A 91 -10.47 -6.55 -10.00
CA ARG A 91 -10.79 -6.70 -11.42
C ARG A 91 -10.74 -5.33 -12.10
N TYR A 92 -10.31 -5.31 -13.34
CA TYR A 92 -10.38 -4.14 -14.21
C TYR A 92 -11.27 -4.45 -15.41
N GLU A 93 -11.84 -3.40 -15.98
CA GLU A 93 -12.76 -3.50 -17.10
C GLU A 93 -12.18 -2.78 -18.31
N VAL A 94 -12.38 -3.36 -19.49
CA VAL A 94 -11.96 -2.75 -20.76
C VAL A 94 -12.95 -3.09 -21.86
N GLN A 95 -13.31 -2.07 -22.64
CA GLN A 95 -14.19 -2.21 -23.80
C GLN A 95 -13.37 -2.64 -25.01
N LEU A 96 -13.60 -3.85 -25.54
CA LEU A 96 -12.91 -4.37 -26.71
C LEU A 96 -13.91 -4.82 -27.77
N GLY A 97 -13.95 -4.11 -28.90
CA GLY A 97 -15.06 -4.22 -29.85
C GLY A 97 -16.39 -3.88 -29.16
N ASP A 98 -17.38 -4.75 -29.34
CA ASP A 98 -18.71 -4.57 -28.74
C ASP A 98 -18.82 -5.17 -27.32
N SER A 99 -17.73 -5.74 -26.78
CA SER A 99 -17.74 -6.47 -25.50
C SER A 99 -17.02 -5.72 -24.38
N LEU A 100 -17.67 -5.56 -23.24
CA LEU A 100 -17.04 -5.11 -21.99
C LEU A 100 -16.46 -6.31 -21.26
N LEU A 101 -15.13 -6.42 -21.19
CA LEU A 101 -14.44 -7.52 -20.53
C LEU A 101 -14.07 -7.14 -19.09
N SER A 102 -14.40 -8.00 -18.13
CA SER A 102 -13.96 -7.88 -16.73
C SER A 102 -12.91 -8.94 -16.40
N MET A 103 -11.66 -8.53 -16.20
CA MET A 103 -10.52 -9.42 -16.01
C MET A 103 -9.86 -9.21 -14.65
N SER A 104 -9.23 -10.26 -14.12
CA SER A 104 -8.41 -10.16 -12.91
C SER A 104 -7.20 -9.26 -13.16
N GLY A 105 -6.92 -8.37 -12.22
CA GLY A 105 -5.81 -7.44 -12.28
C GLY A 105 -5.06 -7.35 -10.97
N CYS A 106 -4.15 -6.39 -10.90
CA CYS A 106 -3.36 -6.10 -9.73
C CYS A 106 -3.54 -4.65 -9.30
N SER A 107 -3.49 -4.44 -7.99
CA SER A 107 -3.46 -3.13 -7.34
C SER A 107 -2.27 -3.08 -6.38
N LEU A 108 -1.50 -2.00 -6.44
CA LEU A 108 -0.38 -1.77 -5.53
C LEU A 108 -0.86 -0.95 -4.33
N GLU A 109 -0.39 -1.32 -3.15
CA GLU A 109 -0.61 -0.54 -1.94
C GLU A 109 0.46 0.55 -1.82
N CYS A 110 0.03 1.78 -1.61
CA CYS A 110 0.86 2.97 -1.44
C CYS A 110 0.59 3.55 -0.06
N TRP A 111 1.62 4.10 0.58
CA TRP A 111 1.50 4.65 1.93
C TRP A 111 2.11 6.05 2.01
N LYS A 112 1.69 6.82 3.00
CA LYS A 112 2.25 8.13 3.29
C LYS A 112 2.17 8.39 4.78
N ASP A 113 3.25 8.93 5.36
CA ASP A 113 3.22 9.47 6.70
C ASP A 113 2.63 10.88 6.67
N VAL A 114 1.55 11.07 7.42
CA VAL A 114 1.02 12.39 7.72
C VAL A 114 1.39 12.71 9.16
N VAL A 115 2.21 13.75 9.29
CA VAL A 115 2.60 14.28 10.59
C VAL A 115 1.61 15.37 10.95
N GLN A 116 0.73 15.09 11.90
CA GLN A 116 -0.08 16.12 12.53
C GLN A 116 0.81 16.83 13.54
N LYS A 117 1.21 18.06 13.19
CA LYS A 117 2.06 18.86 14.07
C LYS A 117 1.30 19.19 15.35
N ALA A 118 1.93 18.97 16.50
CA ALA A 118 1.31 19.23 17.79
C ALA A 118 2.39 19.59 18.82
N CYS A 119 2.00 20.43 19.78
CA CYS A 119 2.84 20.74 20.92
C CYS A 119 2.53 19.78 22.08
N CYS A 120 3.55 19.48 22.87
CA CYS A 120 3.32 18.76 24.12
C CYS A 120 2.54 19.65 25.11
N PRO A 121 1.84 19.07 26.11
CA PRO A 121 1.21 19.86 27.17
C PRO A 121 2.18 20.85 27.80
N GLY A 122 1.74 22.10 28.01
CA GLY A 122 2.60 23.18 28.52
C GLY A 122 3.51 23.82 27.46
N TYR A 123 3.30 23.52 26.18
CA TYR A 123 4.00 24.16 25.05
C TYR A 123 3.02 24.65 23.99
N TRP A 124 3.37 25.73 23.27
CA TRP A 124 2.42 26.43 22.40
C TRP A 124 3.05 27.09 21.18
N GLY A 125 2.19 27.43 20.22
CA GLY A 125 2.57 28.11 18.99
C GLY A 125 3.26 27.19 17.97
N SER A 126 3.53 27.71 16.77
CA SER A 126 4.07 26.90 15.67
C SER A 126 5.42 26.26 15.97
N GLN A 127 6.21 26.84 16.89
CA GLN A 127 7.50 26.33 17.36
C GLN A 127 7.41 25.60 18.71
N CYS A 128 6.22 25.42 19.27
CA CYS A 128 6.00 24.76 20.56
C CYS A 128 6.91 25.31 21.66
N TYR A 129 6.87 26.63 21.86
CA TYR A 129 7.56 27.31 22.93
C TYR A 129 6.98 26.92 24.28
N GLU A 130 7.83 26.85 25.29
CA GLU A 130 7.40 26.61 26.66
C GLU A 130 6.42 27.70 27.15
N CYS A 131 5.35 27.29 27.85
CA CYS A 131 4.43 28.23 28.49
C CYS A 131 5.16 29.10 29.53
N PRO A 132 4.72 30.35 29.75
CA PRO A 132 5.26 31.19 30.83
C PRO A 132 5.15 30.46 32.18
N GLY A 133 6.16 30.52 33.04
CA GLY A 133 6.21 29.75 34.30
C GLY A 133 6.67 28.29 34.18
N GLY A 134 6.94 27.80 32.96
CA GLY A 134 7.48 26.48 32.69
C GLY A 134 6.43 25.47 32.21
N ALA A 135 6.86 24.40 31.53
CA ALA A 135 5.94 23.38 31.01
C ALA A 135 5.35 22.48 32.11
N GLU A 136 6.06 22.30 33.22
CA GLU A 136 5.60 21.48 34.35
C GLU A 136 4.56 22.22 35.20
N THR A 137 4.74 23.53 35.39
CA THR A 137 3.83 24.41 36.14
C THR A 137 3.47 25.65 35.31
N PRO A 138 2.68 25.50 34.22
CA PRO A 138 2.31 26.64 33.39
C PRO A 138 1.65 27.76 34.20
N CYS A 139 1.98 29.00 33.87
CA CYS A 139 1.52 30.19 34.56
C CYS A 139 1.83 30.19 36.06
N HIS A 140 3.01 29.66 36.44
CA HIS A 140 3.47 29.45 37.82
C HIS A 140 2.48 28.65 38.69
N GLY A 141 1.57 27.89 38.08
CA GLY A 141 0.51 27.16 38.78
C GLY A 141 -0.70 28.02 39.21
N HIS A 142 -0.71 29.31 38.89
CA HIS A 142 -1.75 30.27 39.28
C HIS A 142 -2.66 30.71 38.11
N GLY A 143 -2.68 29.92 37.04
CA GLY A 143 -3.45 30.19 35.85
C GLY A 143 -3.49 29.01 34.88
N THR A 144 -4.16 29.22 33.74
CA THR A 144 -4.17 28.25 32.64
C THR A 144 -3.47 28.85 31.44
N CYS A 145 -2.49 28.13 30.90
CA CYS A 145 -1.82 28.52 29.66
C CYS A 145 -2.70 28.13 28.47
N LEU A 146 -2.86 29.05 27.52
CA LEU A 146 -3.44 28.72 26.21
C LEU A 146 -2.39 27.95 25.37
N ASP A 147 -2.27 26.65 25.66
CA ASP A 147 -1.29 25.77 25.04
C ASP A 147 -1.78 25.03 23.78
N GLY A 148 -0.84 24.52 22.97
CA GLY A 148 -1.12 23.94 21.66
C GLY A 148 -0.64 24.77 20.47
N ILE A 149 -0.58 24.15 19.29
CA ILE A 149 0.11 24.70 18.11
C ILE A 149 -0.55 25.95 17.51
N ASP A 150 -1.88 26.03 17.60
CA ASP A 150 -2.68 27.15 17.09
C ASP A 150 -3.00 28.19 18.18
N ARG A 151 -2.47 28.00 19.39
CA ARG A 151 -2.65 28.93 20.51
C ARG A 151 -1.42 29.81 20.71
N ASN A 152 -1.58 30.88 21.47
CA ASN A 152 -0.61 31.97 21.63
C ASN A 152 0.12 31.97 22.99
N GLY A 153 -0.11 30.96 23.84
CA GLY A 153 0.57 30.81 25.13
C GLY A 153 0.22 31.84 26.18
N THR A 154 -0.82 32.65 25.97
CA THR A 154 -1.26 33.62 26.97
C THR A 154 -1.72 32.89 28.22
N CYS A 155 -1.22 33.34 29.38
CA CYS A 155 -1.68 32.89 30.67
C CYS A 155 -2.98 33.59 31.05
N VAL A 156 -4.02 32.81 31.30
CA VAL A 156 -5.26 33.30 31.91
C VAL A 156 -5.13 33.12 33.42
N CYS A 157 -4.86 34.21 34.13
CA CYS A 157 -4.63 34.20 35.57
C CYS A 157 -5.92 34.04 36.37
N GLN A 158 -5.81 33.34 37.50
CA GLN A 158 -6.85 33.29 38.52
C GLN A 158 -7.05 34.70 39.16
N GLU A 159 -8.20 34.95 39.80
CA GLU A 159 -8.65 36.31 40.16
C GLU A 159 -7.64 37.15 40.97
N ASN A 160 -6.85 36.52 41.85
CA ASN A 160 -5.90 37.18 42.76
C ASN A 160 -4.49 37.38 42.18
N PHE A 161 -4.23 36.85 40.98
CA PHE A 161 -2.90 36.87 40.36
C PHE A 161 -2.88 37.76 39.12
N SER A 162 -1.69 38.25 38.78
CA SER A 162 -1.45 39.10 37.63
C SER A 162 -0.02 38.91 37.09
N GLY A 163 0.31 39.65 36.02
CA GLY A 163 1.53 39.44 35.25
C GLY A 163 1.34 38.46 34.09
N SER A 164 2.25 38.50 33.12
CA SER A 164 2.19 37.67 31.90
C SER A 164 2.32 36.17 32.14
N ALA A 165 2.87 35.76 33.29
CA ALA A 165 3.01 34.39 33.73
C ALA A 165 2.29 34.11 35.07
N CYS A 166 1.36 34.98 35.49
CA CYS A 166 0.66 34.93 36.78
C CYS A 166 1.60 34.87 37.99
N GLN A 167 2.77 35.51 37.88
CA GLN A 167 3.83 35.48 38.88
C GLN A 167 3.67 36.54 39.98
N GLU A 168 2.69 37.43 39.86
CA GLU A 168 2.50 38.58 40.75
C GLU A 168 1.14 38.51 41.44
N CYS A 169 1.05 39.05 42.65
CA CYS A 169 -0.24 39.34 43.25
C CYS A 169 -0.88 40.51 42.51
N ARG A 170 -2.16 40.39 42.17
CA ARG A 170 -2.92 41.46 41.51
C ARG A 170 -3.02 42.73 42.36
N ASP A 171 -3.10 42.55 43.68
CA ASP A 171 -2.98 43.64 44.65
C ASP A 171 -1.51 43.72 45.13
N PRO A 172 -0.80 44.83 44.87
CA PRO A 172 0.60 44.96 45.24
C PRO A 172 0.83 45.00 46.76
N ASN A 173 -0.22 45.16 47.57
CA ASN A 173 -0.13 45.11 49.02
C ASN A 173 -0.38 43.71 49.59
N ARG A 174 -0.39 42.65 48.76
CA ARG A 174 -0.64 41.29 49.21
C ARG A 174 0.55 40.35 49.04
N PHE A 175 0.60 39.34 49.88
CA PHE A 175 1.66 38.33 49.91
C PHE A 175 1.14 36.94 50.28
N GLY A 176 2.03 35.95 50.15
CA GLY A 176 1.73 34.54 50.42
C GLY A 176 1.22 33.79 49.18
N PRO A 177 1.19 32.44 49.22
CA PRO A 177 1.01 31.60 48.04
C PRO A 177 -0.31 31.85 47.30
N ASP A 178 -1.36 32.29 48.00
CA ASP A 178 -2.68 32.60 47.42
C ASP A 178 -2.95 34.11 47.30
N CYS A 179 -1.95 34.96 47.59
CA CYS A 179 -2.06 36.41 47.61
C CYS A 179 -3.21 36.94 48.49
N GLN A 180 -3.47 36.28 49.62
CA GLN A 180 -4.57 36.64 50.53
C GLN A 180 -4.11 37.53 51.69
N LEU A 181 -2.86 37.37 52.13
CA LEU A 181 -2.33 38.09 53.30
C LEU A 181 -1.98 39.52 52.93
N VAL A 182 -2.24 40.46 53.83
CA VAL A 182 -2.07 41.90 53.58
C VAL A 182 -0.79 42.40 54.25
N CYS A 183 0.05 43.08 53.47
CA CYS A 183 1.22 43.77 53.96
C CYS A 183 0.84 44.84 54.97
N SER A 184 1.55 44.87 56.09
CA SER A 184 1.23 45.74 57.22
C SER A 184 2.31 46.81 57.48
N CYS A 185 3.27 46.95 56.57
CA CYS A 185 4.40 47.88 56.67
C CYS A 185 3.91 49.33 56.63
N VAL A 186 4.35 50.14 57.58
CA VAL A 186 4.00 51.57 57.68
C VAL A 186 5.02 52.41 56.93
N HIS A 187 6.30 52.36 57.32
CA HIS A 187 7.41 53.06 56.66
C HIS A 187 8.45 52.07 56.12
N GLY A 188 8.04 51.22 55.20
CA GLY A 188 8.95 50.27 54.56
C GLY A 188 8.37 49.61 53.32
N VAL A 189 9.20 48.88 52.60
CA VAL A 189 8.79 48.06 51.46
C VAL A 189 8.47 46.66 51.95
N CYS A 190 7.26 46.20 51.64
CA CYS A 190 6.85 44.83 51.95
C CYS A 190 7.49 43.85 50.96
N ARG A 191 7.95 42.70 51.44
CA ARG A 191 8.18 41.52 50.60
C ARG A 191 6.84 40.92 50.18
N ASN A 192 6.24 41.55 49.17
CA ASN A 192 4.96 41.19 48.59
C ASN A 192 5.10 40.06 47.54
N GLY A 193 3.97 39.63 46.97
CA GLY A 193 3.93 38.61 45.93
C GLY A 193 3.72 37.17 46.45
N PRO A 194 3.56 36.20 45.54
CA PRO A 194 3.22 34.80 45.90
C PRO A 194 4.27 34.10 46.76
N LEU A 195 5.55 34.44 46.56
CA LEU A 195 6.69 33.94 47.35
C LEU A 195 7.06 34.87 48.52
N GLY A 196 6.34 35.98 48.67
CA GLY A 196 6.58 36.97 49.71
C GLY A 196 6.22 36.43 51.09
N ASP A 197 7.04 36.75 52.09
CA ASP A 197 6.82 36.40 53.50
C ASP A 197 6.16 37.54 54.29
N GLY A 198 5.86 38.67 53.62
CA GLY A 198 5.25 39.84 54.25
C GLY A 198 6.20 40.62 55.16
N SER A 199 7.48 40.26 55.21
CA SER A 199 8.47 40.98 56.01
C SER A 199 8.67 42.40 55.46
N CYS A 200 8.83 43.35 56.38
CA CYS A 200 9.01 44.75 56.03
C CYS A 200 10.49 45.10 55.99
N LEU A 201 10.97 45.56 54.84
CA LEU A 201 12.24 46.24 54.74
C LEU A 201 12.04 47.71 55.09
N CYS A 202 12.43 48.10 56.30
CA CYS A 202 12.21 49.45 56.78
C CYS A 202 13.01 50.49 56.00
N PHE A 203 12.35 51.59 55.69
CA PHE A 203 13.03 52.82 55.26
C PHE A 203 13.96 53.27 56.39
N ALA A 204 15.10 53.85 56.03
CA ALA A 204 16.12 54.19 57.01
C ALA A 204 15.60 55.29 57.95
N GLY A 205 15.90 55.13 59.24
CA GLY A 205 15.31 55.93 60.30
C GLY A 205 14.10 55.26 60.95
N TYR A 206 13.59 54.16 60.38
CA TYR A 206 12.52 53.36 60.97
C TYR A 206 12.99 51.94 61.28
N THR A 207 12.44 51.37 62.33
CA THR A 207 12.73 50.02 62.81
C THR A 207 11.45 49.34 63.30
N GLY A 208 11.58 48.09 63.76
CA GLY A 208 10.48 47.24 64.15
C GLY A 208 9.91 46.42 62.99
N PRO A 209 9.14 45.37 63.30
CA PRO A 209 8.65 44.41 62.30
C PRO A 209 7.68 45.01 61.28
N ARG A 210 7.05 46.14 61.59
CA ARG A 210 6.15 46.90 60.69
C ARG A 210 6.71 48.25 60.26
N CYS A 211 7.95 48.57 60.64
CA CYS A 211 8.59 49.86 60.34
C CYS A 211 7.79 51.06 60.83
N ASP A 212 7.18 50.91 62.00
CA ASP A 212 6.34 51.89 62.67
C ASP A 212 7.10 52.67 63.76
N GLN A 213 8.32 52.25 64.09
CA GLN A 213 9.12 52.87 65.15
C GLN A 213 10.21 53.75 64.54
N GLU A 214 10.14 55.06 64.77
CA GLU A 214 11.20 55.98 64.35
C GLU A 214 12.40 55.91 65.30
N LEU A 215 13.62 55.89 64.75
CA LEU A 215 14.85 55.86 65.51
C LEU A 215 15.11 57.22 66.16
N PRO A 216 15.38 57.27 67.48
CA PRO A 216 15.56 58.54 68.21
C PRO A 216 16.64 59.47 67.61
N VAL A 217 17.68 58.89 67.00
CA VAL A 217 18.81 59.62 66.40
C VAL A 217 18.40 60.37 65.11
N CYS A 218 17.32 59.93 64.46
CA CYS A 218 16.85 60.49 63.19
C CYS A 218 15.78 61.59 63.35
N GLN A 219 15.11 61.67 64.50
CA GLN A 219 14.12 62.72 64.81
C GLN A 219 14.72 64.14 64.88
N ALA A 220 16.04 64.27 65.03
CA ALA A 220 16.75 65.54 65.14
C ALA A 220 17.49 65.98 63.86
N LEU A 221 17.42 65.22 62.77
CA LEU A 221 18.24 65.41 61.56
C LEU A 221 17.37 65.87 60.36
N ASN A 222 17.64 67.05 59.79
CA ASN A 222 16.96 67.53 58.58
C ASN A 222 17.67 67.06 57.30
N CYS A 223 17.09 66.07 56.62
CA CYS A 223 17.67 65.48 55.40
C CYS A 223 17.14 66.12 54.09
N PRO A 224 17.98 66.27 53.05
CA PRO A 224 17.57 66.81 51.75
C PRO A 224 16.54 65.90 51.04
N GLN A 225 15.82 66.46 50.06
CA GLN A 225 14.78 65.74 49.30
C GLN A 225 15.33 64.45 48.66
N ASN A 226 14.56 63.36 48.74
CA ASN A 226 14.92 62.00 48.31
C ASN A 226 16.08 61.36 49.10
N SER A 227 16.30 61.79 50.34
CA SER A 227 17.24 61.15 51.28
C SER A 227 16.55 60.84 52.61
N GLN A 228 17.07 59.82 53.29
CA GLN A 228 16.58 59.33 54.58
C GLN A 228 17.75 59.18 55.55
N CYS A 229 17.49 59.35 56.85
CA CYS A 229 18.50 59.22 57.88
C CYS A 229 18.94 57.76 58.04
N SER A 230 20.24 57.49 58.02
CA SER A 230 20.78 56.13 58.22
C SER A 230 21.03 55.83 59.70
N ALA A 231 20.53 54.70 60.20
CA ALA A 231 20.74 54.26 61.59
C ALA A 231 22.20 53.94 61.91
N ALA A 232 22.95 53.44 60.92
CA ALA A 232 24.31 52.92 61.10
C ALA A 232 25.40 54.02 61.18
N ALA A 233 25.07 55.24 60.74
CA ALA A 233 25.91 56.42 60.82
C ALA A 233 24.93 57.60 60.71
N PRO A 234 24.93 58.59 61.63
CA PRO A 234 23.94 59.67 61.70
C PRO A 234 24.12 60.67 60.53
N THR A 235 23.94 60.18 59.32
CA THR A 235 24.11 60.88 58.05
C THR A 235 22.93 60.57 57.14
N CYS A 236 22.51 61.57 56.36
CA CYS A 236 21.48 61.41 55.36
C CYS A 236 22.04 60.59 54.19
N ARG A 237 21.38 59.48 53.86
CA ARG A 237 21.70 58.63 52.70
C ARG A 237 20.53 58.68 51.73
N CYS A 238 20.82 58.63 50.44
CA CYS A 238 19.76 58.62 49.43
C CYS A 238 18.83 57.41 49.61
N LEU A 239 17.55 57.61 49.29
CA LEU A 239 16.56 56.53 49.28
C LEU A 239 16.99 55.39 48.34
N PRO A 240 16.56 54.13 48.57
CA PRO A 240 16.77 53.04 47.62
C PRO A 240 16.32 53.45 46.20
N GLY A 241 17.20 53.25 45.21
CA GLY A 241 16.97 53.71 43.83
C GLY A 241 17.48 55.13 43.52
N TYR A 242 18.12 55.81 44.47
CA TYR A 242 18.74 57.12 44.28
C TYR A 242 20.23 57.10 44.65
N THR A 243 21.07 57.77 43.88
CA THR A 243 22.51 57.94 44.14
C THR A 243 22.83 59.38 44.52
N GLN A 244 23.81 59.52 45.41
CA GLN A 244 24.26 60.83 45.88
C GLN A 244 25.18 61.47 44.84
N GLN A 245 24.70 62.51 44.17
CA GLN A 245 25.53 63.42 43.36
C GLN A 245 25.61 64.77 44.09
N GLY A 246 26.75 65.04 44.73
CA GLY A 246 26.92 66.22 45.58
C GLY A 246 26.03 66.19 46.82
N SER A 247 25.26 67.26 47.07
CA SER A 247 24.31 67.37 48.19
C SER A 247 22.86 66.97 47.85
N LYS A 248 22.62 66.42 46.65
CA LYS A 248 21.30 66.01 46.15
C LYS A 248 21.27 64.52 45.82
N CYS A 249 20.10 63.91 45.99
CA CYS A 249 19.85 62.51 45.67
C CYS A 249 19.08 62.41 44.35
N GLU A 250 19.71 61.82 43.33
CA GLU A 250 19.16 61.67 41.98
C GLU A 250 18.82 60.20 41.71
N ALA A 251 17.71 59.95 41.02
CA ALA A 251 17.25 58.58 40.73
C ALA A 251 18.23 57.85 39.81
N LEU A 252 18.55 56.60 40.15
CA LEU A 252 19.22 55.66 39.27
C LEU A 252 18.30 55.36 38.09
N ASP A 253 18.85 55.37 36.87
CA ASP A 253 18.13 54.90 35.70
C ASP A 253 17.76 53.41 35.89
N PRO A 254 16.47 53.08 36.04
CA PRO A 254 16.02 51.72 36.31
C PRO A 254 16.27 50.77 35.12
N CYS A 255 16.55 51.29 33.92
CA CYS A 255 16.91 50.48 32.76
C CYS A 255 18.35 49.94 32.82
N ARG A 256 19.22 50.50 33.67
CA ARG A 256 20.63 50.10 33.76
C ARG A 256 20.83 48.67 34.28
N SER A 257 19.88 48.14 35.04
CA SER A 257 19.90 46.76 35.55
C SER A 257 19.34 45.74 34.55
N SER A 258 19.05 46.14 33.31
CA SER A 258 18.44 45.31 32.27
C SER A 258 17.22 44.50 32.77
N PRO A 259 16.19 45.15 33.34
CA PRO A 259 15.01 44.46 33.85
C PRO A 259 14.09 43.90 32.75
N CYS A 260 14.29 44.32 31.50
CA CYS A 260 13.50 43.92 30.34
C CYS A 260 14.08 42.70 29.63
N SER A 261 13.28 42.09 28.75
CA SER A 261 13.77 41.07 27.82
C SER A 261 14.96 41.61 27.01
N THR A 262 15.89 40.74 26.63
CA THR A 262 17.09 41.12 25.85
C THR A 262 16.76 41.76 24.50
N VAL A 263 15.56 41.52 23.97
CA VAL A 263 15.07 42.09 22.70
C VAL A 263 14.08 43.26 22.90
N ALA A 264 13.71 43.57 24.14
CA ALA A 264 12.76 44.65 24.46
C ALA A 264 13.47 46.00 24.60
N GLN A 265 12.74 47.07 24.29
CA GLN A 265 13.18 48.44 24.52
C GLN A 265 12.77 48.89 25.93
N CYS A 266 13.73 49.31 26.74
CA CYS A 266 13.49 49.87 28.07
C CYS A 266 13.36 51.39 28.01
N SER A 267 12.40 51.93 28.75
CA SER A 267 12.17 53.36 28.95
C SER A 267 11.85 53.65 30.43
N VAL A 268 11.97 54.91 30.86
CA VAL A 268 11.65 55.28 32.25
C VAL A 268 10.26 55.91 32.28
N SER A 269 9.36 55.31 33.05
CA SER A 269 7.99 55.81 33.21
C SER A 269 7.95 57.11 34.02
N PRO A 270 6.85 57.90 33.95
CA PRO A 270 6.70 59.13 34.74
C PRO A 270 6.79 58.94 36.26
N ARG A 271 6.69 57.69 36.75
CA ARG A 271 6.83 57.32 38.17
C ARG A 271 8.24 56.85 38.55
N GLY A 272 9.20 56.94 37.62
CA GLY A 272 10.59 56.54 37.85
C GLY A 272 10.85 55.03 37.81
N GLN A 273 9.97 54.25 37.16
CA GLN A 273 10.11 52.79 37.02
C GLN A 273 10.53 52.41 35.59
N ALA A 274 11.19 51.27 35.42
CA ALA A 274 11.49 50.73 34.09
C ALA A 274 10.19 50.25 33.41
N GLU A 275 9.97 50.72 32.19
CA GLU A 275 8.86 50.37 31.31
C GLU A 275 9.44 49.70 30.06
N CYS A 276 9.08 48.43 29.86
CA CYS A 276 9.60 47.58 28.81
C CYS A 276 8.59 47.46 27.67
N ARG A 277 9.04 47.58 26.41
CA ARG A 277 8.19 47.42 25.23
C ARG A 277 8.79 46.43 24.24
N CYS A 278 8.01 45.46 23.79
CA CYS A 278 8.46 44.55 22.74
C CYS A 278 8.58 45.27 21.38
N PRO A 279 9.58 44.90 20.57
CA PRO A 279 9.75 45.44 19.22
C PRO A 279 8.67 44.93 18.25
N GLU A 280 8.58 45.52 17.06
CA GLU A 280 7.64 45.06 16.02
C GLU A 280 7.85 43.58 15.66
N ASN A 281 6.76 42.87 15.36
CA ASN A 281 6.70 41.42 15.09
C ASN A 281 7.07 40.53 16.29
N TYR A 282 7.14 41.12 17.48
CA TYR A 282 7.18 40.42 18.75
C TYR A 282 5.99 40.84 19.60
N TYR A 283 5.56 39.97 20.50
CA TYR A 283 4.50 40.27 21.45
C TYR A 283 4.89 39.84 22.87
N GLY A 284 4.22 40.44 23.86
CA GLY A 284 4.47 40.24 25.27
C GLY A 284 4.39 41.54 26.06
N ASP A 285 4.86 41.52 27.30
CA ASP A 285 4.81 42.64 28.25
C ASP A 285 6.12 43.44 28.33
N GLY A 286 7.09 43.12 27.46
CA GLY A 286 8.41 43.75 27.44
C GLY A 286 9.43 43.12 28.39
N THR A 287 9.00 42.44 29.45
CA THR A 287 9.91 41.60 30.27
C THR A 287 10.10 40.23 29.60
N VAL A 288 9.06 39.76 28.91
CA VAL A 288 9.09 38.60 28.02
C VAL A 288 8.63 39.04 26.63
N CYS A 289 9.43 38.80 25.61
CA CYS A 289 9.08 39.09 24.22
C CYS A 289 9.30 37.86 23.34
N LEU A 290 8.26 37.45 22.63
CA LEU A 290 8.27 36.26 21.80
C LEU A 290 7.94 36.62 20.35
N PRO A 291 8.58 35.94 19.38
CA PRO A 291 8.38 36.24 17.97
C PRO A 291 7.00 35.81 17.50
N GLN A 292 6.35 36.65 16.70
CA GLN A 292 5.07 36.36 16.09
C GLN A 292 5.28 35.58 14.79
N ASP A 293 4.70 34.38 14.67
CA ASP A 293 4.72 33.61 13.43
C ASP A 293 3.59 34.07 12.48
N PRO A 294 3.92 34.67 11.33
CA PRO A 294 2.91 35.13 10.39
C PRO A 294 2.17 33.98 9.69
N CYS A 295 2.72 32.76 9.63
CA CYS A 295 2.04 31.61 8.99
C CYS A 295 0.72 31.23 9.69
N ILE A 296 0.54 31.58 10.97
CA ILE A 296 -0.69 31.32 11.72
C ILE A 296 -1.82 32.28 11.31
N THR A 297 -1.47 33.47 10.78
CA THR A 297 -2.43 34.49 10.36
C THR A 297 -2.46 34.57 8.84
N ASN A 298 -3.60 34.27 8.21
CA ASN A 298 -3.76 34.31 6.74
C ASN A 298 -2.66 33.54 5.98
N ASN A 299 -2.15 32.43 6.54
CA ASN A 299 -1.07 31.60 5.96
C ASN A 299 0.18 32.40 5.56
N GLY A 300 0.51 33.47 6.30
CA GLY A 300 1.63 34.36 5.98
C GLY A 300 1.46 35.15 4.68
N GLY A 301 0.26 35.20 4.11
CA GLY A 301 0.01 35.74 2.77
C GLY A 301 0.28 34.74 1.64
N CYS A 302 0.65 33.48 1.94
CA CYS A 302 0.79 32.42 0.94
C CYS A 302 -0.58 31.85 0.53
N PRO A 303 -0.86 31.61 -0.76
CA PRO A 303 -2.11 30.99 -1.21
C PRO A 303 -2.34 29.59 -0.63
N SER A 304 -3.26 29.45 0.34
CA SER A 304 -3.48 28.22 1.11
C SER A 304 -3.95 27.02 0.27
N ASN A 305 -4.59 27.27 -0.87
CA ASN A 305 -5.04 26.24 -1.80
C ASN A 305 -3.88 25.47 -2.44
N SER A 306 -2.77 26.14 -2.77
CA SER A 306 -1.71 25.61 -3.64
C SER A 306 -0.31 25.63 -3.02
N THR A 307 -0.12 26.29 -1.87
CA THR A 307 1.20 26.49 -1.25
C THR A 307 1.25 26.03 0.21
N LEU A 308 2.48 25.87 0.71
CA LEU A 308 2.83 25.63 2.11
C LEU A 308 3.62 26.85 2.61
N CYS A 309 3.21 27.44 3.73
CA CYS A 309 3.93 28.52 4.40
C CYS A 309 5.07 27.96 5.27
N LEU A 310 6.25 28.54 5.12
CA LEU A 310 7.45 28.21 5.89
C LEU A 310 7.87 29.45 6.68
N TYR A 311 7.75 29.38 8.00
CA TYR A 311 8.25 30.43 8.90
C TYR A 311 9.78 30.48 8.84
N TRP A 312 10.33 31.67 8.54
CA TRP A 312 11.78 31.86 8.44
C TRP A 312 12.33 32.62 9.65
N ARG A 313 11.79 33.82 9.91
CA ARG A 313 12.22 34.74 10.98
C ARG A 313 11.01 35.58 11.44
N PRO A 314 11.10 36.29 12.57
CA PRO A 314 10.00 37.15 13.05
C PRO A 314 9.58 38.13 11.95
N GLY A 315 8.30 38.11 11.56
CA GLY A 315 7.77 38.92 10.46
C GLY A 315 8.12 38.47 9.03
N GLN A 316 8.93 37.41 8.83
CA GLN A 316 9.32 36.91 7.50
C GLN A 316 8.85 35.47 7.25
N VAL A 317 8.24 35.25 6.08
CA VAL A 317 7.75 33.95 5.61
C VAL A 317 8.29 33.61 4.23
N SER A 318 8.33 32.32 3.92
CA SER A 318 8.64 31.79 2.59
C SER A 318 7.53 30.83 2.13
N CYS A 319 7.04 31.00 0.91
CA CYS A 319 6.01 30.13 0.32
C CYS A 319 6.67 29.03 -0.53
N SER A 320 6.15 27.81 -0.45
CA SER A 320 6.58 26.69 -1.30
C SER A 320 5.38 25.99 -1.93
N CYS A 321 5.50 25.52 -3.17
CA CYS A 321 4.40 24.81 -3.83
C CYS A 321 4.13 23.46 -3.15
N LYS A 322 2.85 23.08 -3.04
CA LYS A 322 2.51 21.71 -2.65
C LYS A 322 3.07 20.71 -3.68
N PRO A 323 3.38 19.46 -3.28
CA PRO A 323 3.97 18.46 -4.18
C PRO A 323 3.14 18.27 -5.45
N GLY A 324 3.79 18.30 -6.61
CA GLY A 324 3.15 18.13 -7.93
C GLY A 324 2.66 19.43 -8.59
N LEU A 325 2.79 20.57 -7.92
CA LEU A 325 2.46 21.88 -8.47
C LEU A 325 3.72 22.67 -8.85
N VAL A 326 3.58 23.57 -9.82
CA VAL A 326 4.62 24.51 -10.27
C VAL A 326 4.23 25.94 -9.92
N SER A 327 5.21 26.77 -9.61
CA SER A 327 4.95 28.17 -9.23
C SER A 327 4.59 29.01 -10.44
N ILE A 328 3.67 29.95 -10.25
CA ILE A 328 3.33 30.94 -11.27
C ILE A 328 4.51 31.91 -11.40
N ASN A 329 5.07 32.04 -12.61
CA ASN A 329 6.20 32.94 -12.90
C ASN A 329 7.42 32.74 -11.96
N ASN A 330 7.72 31.50 -11.54
CA ASN A 330 8.76 31.19 -10.56
C ASN A 330 8.57 31.87 -9.18
N ASN A 331 7.36 32.31 -8.85
CA ASN A 331 7.02 32.94 -7.58
C ASN A 331 5.93 32.14 -6.85
N PRO A 332 6.30 31.26 -5.90
CA PRO A 332 5.33 30.51 -5.11
C PRO A 332 4.31 31.38 -4.36
N SER A 333 4.66 32.61 -3.98
CA SER A 333 3.74 33.53 -3.30
C SER A 333 2.59 34.00 -4.20
N ALA A 334 2.75 33.94 -5.52
CA ALA A 334 1.67 34.21 -6.48
C ALA A 334 0.71 33.01 -6.64
N GLY A 335 1.05 31.85 -6.09
CA GLY A 335 0.28 30.61 -6.20
C GLY A 335 0.98 29.55 -7.07
N CYS A 336 0.47 28.33 -7.00
CA CYS A 336 0.97 27.20 -7.79
C CYS A 336 -0.16 26.46 -8.50
N PHE A 337 0.15 25.86 -9.65
CA PHE A 337 -0.81 25.14 -10.50
C PHE A 337 -0.23 23.82 -11.01
N ALA A 338 -1.10 22.89 -11.40
CA ALA A 338 -0.67 21.66 -12.06
C ALA A 338 -0.45 21.90 -13.54
N TYR A 339 0.61 21.31 -14.08
CA TYR A 339 0.98 21.48 -15.49
C TYR A 339 1.45 20.16 -16.10
N CYS A 340 0.96 19.88 -17.30
CA CYS A 340 1.35 18.72 -18.09
C CYS A 340 2.66 18.99 -18.84
N PHE A 341 3.76 18.45 -18.35
CA PHE A 341 5.04 18.52 -19.04
C PHE A 341 5.09 17.55 -20.22
N PRO A 342 5.95 17.81 -21.24
CA PRO A 342 6.11 16.94 -22.42
C PRO A 342 6.46 15.47 -22.13
N TYR A 343 6.88 15.14 -20.90
CA TYR A 343 7.25 13.80 -20.48
C TYR A 343 6.49 13.31 -19.23
N SER A 344 5.47 14.05 -18.79
CA SER A 344 4.59 13.64 -17.68
C SER A 344 3.95 12.29 -17.97
N CYS A 345 3.50 12.09 -19.20
CA CYS A 345 2.93 10.85 -19.69
C CYS A 345 3.80 10.24 -20.80
N ASP A 346 3.64 8.94 -21.03
CA ASP A 346 4.15 8.32 -22.25
C ASP A 346 3.37 8.82 -23.47
N ARG A 347 3.94 8.69 -24.68
CA ARG A 347 3.29 9.11 -25.93
C ARG A 347 1.96 8.41 -26.20
N SER A 348 1.73 7.25 -25.57
CA SER A 348 0.46 6.51 -25.65
C SER A 348 -0.67 7.13 -24.82
N ALA A 349 -0.40 8.04 -23.89
CA ALA A 349 -1.40 8.60 -22.98
C ALA A 349 -1.56 10.12 -23.17
N THR A 350 -2.77 10.62 -22.90
CA THR A 350 -3.04 12.08 -22.91
C THR A 350 -2.95 12.63 -21.49
N CYS A 351 -2.07 13.59 -21.27
CA CYS A 351 -1.97 14.26 -19.96
C CYS A 351 -3.11 15.27 -19.80
N GLN A 352 -3.81 15.21 -18.66
CA GLN A 352 -4.84 16.15 -18.28
C GLN A 352 -4.65 16.62 -16.84
N VAL A 353 -5.06 17.85 -16.54
CA VAL A 353 -5.11 18.37 -15.17
C VAL A 353 -6.50 18.05 -14.60
N THR A 354 -6.54 17.34 -13.47
CA THR A 354 -7.77 16.98 -12.77
C THR A 354 -8.35 18.19 -12.04
N PRO A 355 -9.66 18.17 -11.69
CA PRO A 355 -10.29 19.24 -10.90
C PRO A 355 -9.60 19.50 -9.56
N ASP A 356 -8.97 18.48 -8.98
CA ASP A 356 -8.23 18.56 -7.72
C ASP A 356 -6.85 19.21 -7.87
N GLY A 357 -6.50 19.69 -9.07
CA GLY A 357 -5.23 20.35 -9.34
C GLY A 357 -4.05 19.38 -9.38
N THR A 358 -4.24 18.15 -9.87
CA THR A 358 -3.17 17.17 -10.09
C THR A 358 -3.09 16.75 -11.57
N THR A 359 -1.96 16.24 -12.04
CA THR A 359 -1.85 15.72 -13.41
C THR A 359 -2.18 14.24 -13.47
N SER A 360 -2.97 13.82 -14.45
CA SER A 360 -3.32 12.43 -14.71
C SER A 360 -3.08 12.05 -16.17
N CYS A 361 -2.60 10.83 -16.42
CA CYS A 361 -2.43 10.26 -17.75
C CYS A 361 -3.66 9.43 -18.11
N VAL A 362 -4.44 9.91 -19.07
CA VAL A 362 -5.71 9.32 -19.49
C VAL A 362 -5.51 8.49 -20.76
N CYS A 363 -6.06 7.28 -20.76
CA CYS A 363 -6.04 6.35 -21.89
C CYS A 363 -7.25 6.51 -22.78
N LYS A 364 -7.12 6.09 -24.04
CA LYS A 364 -8.25 6.07 -24.97
C LYS A 364 -9.22 4.95 -24.61
N GLU A 365 -10.41 5.00 -25.18
CA GLU A 365 -11.38 3.91 -25.07
C GLU A 365 -10.77 2.60 -25.60
N GLY A 366 -10.94 1.51 -24.85
CA GLY A 366 -10.35 0.19 -25.15
C GLY A 366 -8.88 0.03 -24.81
N GLU A 367 -8.26 1.00 -24.14
CA GLU A 367 -6.90 0.91 -23.61
C GLU A 367 -6.90 0.88 -22.07
N VAL A 368 -5.87 0.24 -21.50
CA VAL A 368 -5.63 0.23 -20.05
C VAL A 368 -4.28 0.86 -19.74
N GLY A 369 -4.21 1.58 -18.61
CA GLY A 369 -3.01 2.34 -18.25
C GLY A 369 -2.24 1.79 -17.05
N ASP A 370 -0.92 1.98 -17.04
CA ASP A 370 -0.10 1.86 -15.83
C ASP A 370 0.01 3.18 -15.04
N GLY A 371 -0.83 4.17 -15.35
CA GLY A 371 -0.78 5.51 -14.77
C GLY A 371 0.20 6.46 -15.46
N ARG A 372 1.00 5.98 -16.42
CA ARG A 372 1.84 6.83 -17.29
C ARG A 372 1.70 6.50 -18.77
N ALA A 373 1.64 5.22 -19.12
CA ALA A 373 1.47 4.69 -20.46
C ALA A 373 0.16 3.92 -20.59
N CYS A 374 -0.34 3.87 -21.81
CA CYS A 374 -1.55 3.16 -22.19
C CYS A 374 -1.22 1.99 -23.12
N TYR A 375 -1.94 0.89 -22.91
CA TYR A 375 -1.78 -0.38 -23.58
C TYR A 375 -3.10 -0.78 -24.21
N GLY A 376 -3.10 -0.98 -25.53
CA GLY A 376 -4.25 -1.50 -26.27
C GLY A 376 -4.35 -3.03 -26.19
N HIS A 377 -5.17 -3.61 -27.05
CA HIS A 377 -5.29 -5.07 -27.16
C HIS A 377 -3.97 -5.74 -27.59
N LEU A 378 -3.85 -7.05 -27.36
CA LEU A 378 -2.63 -7.84 -27.57
C LEU A 378 -2.04 -7.63 -28.96
N LEU A 379 -2.85 -7.75 -30.01
CA LEU A 379 -2.37 -7.57 -31.38
C LEU A 379 -1.76 -6.17 -31.61
N HIS A 380 -2.35 -5.11 -31.04
CA HIS A 380 -1.81 -3.75 -31.12
C HIS A 380 -0.48 -3.62 -30.38
N GLU A 381 -0.35 -4.19 -29.18
CA GLU A 381 0.90 -4.12 -28.43
C GLU A 381 2.04 -4.93 -29.05
N VAL A 382 1.74 -6.06 -29.72
CA VAL A 382 2.74 -6.78 -30.53
C VAL A 382 3.17 -5.94 -31.75
N GLN A 383 2.23 -5.27 -32.41
CA GLN A 383 2.53 -4.35 -33.54
C GLN A 383 3.41 -3.18 -33.08
N LYS A 384 3.05 -2.54 -31.96
CA LYS A 384 3.80 -1.44 -31.34
C LYS A 384 5.21 -1.87 -30.93
N ALA A 385 5.37 -3.07 -30.36
CA ALA A 385 6.68 -3.62 -30.03
C ALA A 385 7.57 -3.85 -31.26
N SER A 386 6.97 -4.11 -32.43
CA SER A 386 7.70 -4.19 -33.71
C SER A 386 8.22 -2.84 -34.22
N GLN A 387 7.63 -1.73 -33.78
CA GLN A 387 7.97 -0.38 -34.26
C GLN A 387 9.05 0.32 -33.41
N ILE A 388 9.15 -0.02 -32.12
CA ILE A 388 9.99 0.70 -31.15
C ILE A 388 11.49 0.36 -31.24
N ASN A 389 11.87 -0.73 -31.92
CA ASN A 389 13.27 -1.20 -31.99
C ASN A 389 13.81 -1.18 -33.43
N MET A 390 15.07 -0.73 -33.63
CA MET A 390 15.82 -0.72 -34.92
C MET A 390 16.02 -2.11 -35.58
N MET A 391 15.30 -3.16 -35.17
CA MET A 391 15.24 -4.48 -35.80
C MET A 391 13.85 -4.70 -36.43
N PHE A 392 13.47 -3.80 -37.34
CA PHE A 392 12.17 -3.77 -38.04
C PHE A 392 11.73 -5.09 -38.70
N LEU A 393 12.65 -6.04 -38.92
CA LEU A 393 12.40 -7.28 -39.65
C LEU A 393 11.97 -8.48 -38.78
N ARG A 394 12.08 -8.43 -37.45
CA ARG A 394 11.97 -9.65 -36.63
C ARG A 394 10.56 -10.07 -36.20
N LEU A 395 9.52 -9.24 -36.31
CA LEU A 395 8.15 -9.62 -35.88
C LEU A 395 7.14 -9.72 -37.02
N ARG A 396 7.53 -9.44 -38.27
CA ARG A 396 6.60 -9.44 -39.42
C ARG A 396 5.85 -10.76 -39.57
N VAL A 397 6.58 -11.89 -39.56
CA VAL A 397 6.01 -13.23 -39.69
C VAL A 397 4.98 -13.53 -38.59
N THR A 398 5.28 -13.09 -37.37
CA THR A 398 4.40 -13.24 -36.21
C THR A 398 3.16 -12.39 -36.35
N LEU A 399 3.30 -11.14 -36.80
CA LEU A 399 2.16 -10.27 -37.05
C LEU A 399 1.25 -10.81 -38.14
N ASP A 400 1.81 -11.29 -39.25
CA ASP A 400 1.05 -11.92 -40.33
C ASP A 400 0.30 -13.16 -39.81
N MET A 401 0.94 -13.99 -38.98
CA MET A 401 0.32 -15.17 -38.36
C MET A 401 -0.83 -14.78 -37.43
N LEU A 402 -0.63 -13.81 -36.52
CA LEU A 402 -1.63 -13.42 -35.53
C LEU A 402 -2.81 -12.68 -36.19
N ASP A 403 -2.53 -11.79 -37.15
CA ASP A 403 -3.54 -10.99 -37.83
C ASP A 403 -4.40 -11.82 -38.80
N GLN A 404 -3.79 -12.76 -39.54
CA GLN A 404 -4.55 -13.64 -40.44
C GLN A 404 -5.21 -14.82 -39.71
N GLY A 405 -4.62 -15.28 -38.60
CA GLY A 405 -5.05 -16.50 -37.91
C GLY A 405 -5.96 -16.30 -36.69
N CYS A 406 -5.72 -15.26 -35.88
CA CYS A 406 -6.40 -15.08 -34.59
C CYS A 406 -6.74 -13.60 -34.28
N ARG A 407 -6.96 -12.76 -35.29
CA ARG A 407 -7.24 -11.33 -35.09
C ARG A 407 -8.45 -11.09 -34.21
N GLU A 408 -9.56 -11.77 -34.48
CA GLU A 408 -10.82 -11.58 -33.75
C GLU A 408 -10.61 -11.78 -32.25
N ILE A 409 -10.19 -12.99 -31.84
CA ILE A 409 -9.96 -13.32 -30.43
C ILE A 409 -8.91 -12.42 -29.74
N LEU A 410 -7.84 -12.01 -30.43
CA LEU A 410 -6.78 -11.16 -29.85
C LEU A 410 -7.16 -9.69 -29.74
N THR A 411 -8.25 -9.27 -30.40
CA THR A 411 -8.74 -7.89 -30.39
C THR A 411 -9.98 -7.72 -29.51
N THR A 412 -10.80 -8.76 -29.33
CA THR A 412 -12.10 -8.67 -28.64
C THR A 412 -12.20 -9.47 -27.35
N SER A 413 -11.29 -10.42 -27.10
CA SER A 413 -11.42 -11.40 -26.02
C SER A 413 -10.15 -11.50 -25.17
N GLY A 414 -10.25 -12.09 -23.99
CA GLY A 414 -9.13 -12.30 -23.09
C GLY A 414 -9.56 -12.77 -21.70
N PRO A 415 -8.60 -12.96 -20.77
CA PRO A 415 -7.19 -12.67 -20.94
C PRO A 415 -6.41 -13.79 -21.66
N PHE A 416 -5.39 -13.42 -22.43
CA PHE A 416 -4.48 -14.37 -23.07
C PHE A 416 -3.00 -14.06 -22.81
N THR A 417 -2.18 -15.09 -22.95
CA THR A 417 -0.73 -15.00 -23.03
C THR A 417 -0.27 -15.37 -24.43
N VAL A 418 0.38 -14.45 -25.12
CA VAL A 418 0.88 -14.67 -26.49
C VAL A 418 2.39 -14.89 -26.48
N LEU A 419 2.84 -16.00 -27.03
CA LEU A 419 4.24 -16.24 -27.36
C LEU A 419 4.49 -15.66 -28.75
N ALA A 420 5.19 -14.53 -28.84
CA ALA A 420 5.43 -13.80 -30.08
C ALA A 420 6.84 -14.09 -30.64
N PRO A 421 6.98 -14.94 -31.68
CA PRO A 421 8.28 -15.28 -32.24
C PRO A 421 9.02 -14.10 -32.87
N SER A 422 10.33 -14.06 -32.70
CA SER A 422 11.22 -13.06 -33.29
C SER A 422 11.97 -13.65 -34.50
N ILE A 423 11.31 -13.75 -35.67
CA ILE A 423 11.84 -14.33 -36.91
C ILE A 423 11.82 -13.33 -38.07
N SER A 424 12.93 -13.30 -38.84
CA SER A 424 13.10 -12.40 -39.98
C SER A 424 12.79 -12.99 -41.35
N SER A 425 12.61 -14.31 -41.48
CA SER A 425 12.61 -15.00 -42.78
C SER A 425 11.50 -16.02 -42.87
N ARG A 426 10.41 -15.64 -43.58
CA ARG A 426 9.44 -16.46 -44.35
C ARG A 426 8.08 -15.76 -44.45
N THR A 427 7.37 -15.93 -45.56
CA THR A 427 5.96 -15.55 -45.71
C THR A 427 5.07 -16.71 -45.29
N ILE A 428 3.97 -16.42 -44.58
CA ILE A 428 2.97 -17.41 -44.17
C ILE A 428 1.68 -17.15 -44.98
N ASN A 429 1.04 -18.21 -45.47
CA ASN A 429 -0.28 -18.13 -46.09
C ASN A 429 -1.39 -18.20 -45.03
N ALA A 430 -2.57 -17.65 -45.33
CA ALA A 430 -3.66 -17.51 -44.36
C ALA A 430 -4.10 -18.83 -43.71
N SER A 431 -4.16 -19.93 -44.47
CA SER A 431 -4.57 -21.24 -43.94
C SER A 431 -3.57 -21.81 -42.93
N LEU A 432 -2.27 -21.67 -43.18
CA LEU A 432 -1.24 -22.07 -42.23
C LEU A 432 -1.19 -21.11 -41.03
N ALA A 433 -1.38 -19.81 -41.25
CA ALA A 433 -1.46 -18.83 -40.16
C ALA A 433 -2.53 -19.21 -39.13
N GLN A 434 -3.72 -19.58 -39.59
CA GLN A 434 -4.81 -20.02 -38.72
C GLN A 434 -4.47 -21.30 -37.94
N LYS A 435 -3.81 -22.26 -38.57
CA LYS A 435 -3.37 -23.52 -37.94
C LYS A 435 -2.25 -23.33 -36.91
N LEU A 436 -1.34 -22.37 -37.14
CA LEU A 436 -0.17 -22.14 -36.27
C LEU A 436 -0.44 -21.17 -35.12
N CYS A 437 -1.31 -20.18 -35.34
CA CYS A 437 -1.52 -19.10 -34.40
C CYS A 437 -1.98 -19.60 -33.02
N ARG A 438 -2.92 -20.56 -32.97
CA ARG A 438 -3.45 -21.14 -31.71
C ARG A 438 -2.39 -21.86 -30.87
N GLN A 439 -1.31 -22.34 -31.49
CA GLN A 439 -0.20 -22.98 -30.79
C GLN A 439 0.64 -22.00 -29.97
N HIS A 440 0.45 -20.69 -30.17
CA HIS A 440 1.23 -19.61 -29.56
C HIS A 440 0.39 -18.74 -28.62
N ILE A 441 -0.88 -19.11 -28.40
CA ILE A 441 -1.79 -18.41 -27.49
C ILE A 441 -2.14 -19.36 -26.36
N ILE A 442 -1.99 -18.89 -25.13
CA ILE A 442 -2.34 -19.59 -23.91
C ILE A 442 -3.48 -18.83 -23.22
N PRO A 443 -4.60 -19.48 -22.86
CA PRO A 443 -5.64 -18.87 -22.03
C PRO A 443 -5.11 -18.42 -20.66
N GLY A 444 -5.46 -17.21 -20.22
CA GLY A 444 -5.02 -16.65 -18.94
C GLY A 444 -3.82 -15.70 -19.04
N GLN A 445 -3.53 -14.99 -17.94
CA GLN A 445 -2.36 -14.10 -17.81
C GLN A 445 -1.21 -14.84 -17.10
N HIS A 446 -0.23 -15.33 -17.85
CA HIS A 446 0.87 -16.14 -17.33
C HIS A 446 2.13 -15.31 -17.16
N LEU A 447 2.30 -14.72 -15.97
CA LEU A 447 3.46 -13.88 -15.67
C LEU A 447 4.68 -14.69 -15.24
N LEU A 448 5.85 -14.30 -15.74
CA LEU A 448 7.13 -14.90 -15.41
C LEU A 448 7.86 -14.03 -14.37
N GLU A 449 7.96 -14.53 -13.13
CA GLU A 449 8.56 -13.79 -12.01
C GLU A 449 10.04 -14.12 -11.80
N GLU A 450 10.87 -13.09 -11.65
CA GLU A 450 12.33 -13.22 -11.55
C GLU A 450 12.84 -13.82 -10.22
N SER A 451 11.99 -13.89 -9.18
CA SER A 451 12.40 -14.24 -7.82
C SER A 451 12.03 -15.70 -7.46
N GLY A 452 13.02 -16.58 -7.57
CA GLY A 452 13.33 -17.45 -6.42
C GLY A 452 12.56 -18.77 -6.24
N THR A 453 12.12 -19.47 -7.27
CA THR A 453 12.01 -20.95 -7.22
C THR A 453 12.30 -21.52 -8.60
N ARG A 454 12.97 -22.67 -8.69
CA ARG A 454 13.01 -23.51 -9.90
C ARG A 454 11.62 -24.10 -10.14
N SER A 455 10.63 -23.26 -10.43
CA SER A 455 9.30 -23.71 -10.78
C SER A 455 9.30 -24.07 -12.27
N THR A 456 9.36 -25.37 -12.54
CA THR A 456 8.83 -25.88 -13.80
C THR A 456 7.34 -25.62 -13.80
N ARG A 457 6.82 -25.00 -14.86
CA ARG A 457 5.41 -24.67 -15.02
C ARG A 457 4.88 -25.37 -16.25
N THR A 458 3.62 -25.78 -16.21
CA THR A 458 2.91 -26.37 -17.35
C THR A 458 1.85 -25.39 -17.82
N TRP A 459 1.79 -25.11 -19.11
CA TRP A 459 0.72 -24.31 -19.72
C TRP A 459 0.07 -25.09 -20.87
N TRP A 460 -1.17 -24.73 -21.20
CA TRP A 460 -1.89 -25.31 -22.34
C TRP A 460 -2.19 -24.25 -23.41
N THR A 461 -1.89 -24.57 -24.67
CA THR A 461 -2.18 -23.66 -25.79
C THR A 461 -3.64 -23.76 -26.20
N LEU A 462 -4.15 -22.75 -26.92
CA LEU A 462 -5.48 -22.80 -27.54
C LEU A 462 -5.62 -23.93 -28.55
N ALA A 463 -4.52 -24.49 -29.06
CA ALA A 463 -4.53 -25.69 -29.91
C ALA A 463 -4.58 -27.01 -29.11
N GLY A 464 -4.64 -26.96 -27.77
CA GLY A 464 -4.70 -28.13 -26.89
C GLY A 464 -3.33 -28.74 -26.55
N GLN A 465 -2.23 -28.11 -26.93
CA GLN A 465 -0.89 -28.66 -26.69
C GLN A 465 -0.38 -28.27 -25.31
N GLU A 466 0.28 -29.23 -24.64
CA GLU A 466 0.95 -29.00 -23.36
C GLU A 466 2.37 -28.46 -23.59
N ILE A 467 2.70 -27.34 -22.95
CA ILE A 467 4.04 -26.75 -22.95
C ILE A 467 4.60 -26.70 -21.53
N THR A 468 5.87 -27.05 -21.40
CA THR A 468 6.59 -27.02 -20.13
C THR A 468 7.58 -25.86 -20.15
N VAL A 469 7.38 -24.89 -19.26
CA VAL A 469 8.22 -23.71 -19.08
C VAL A 469 9.18 -23.93 -17.93
N THR A 470 10.47 -23.71 -18.19
CA THR A 470 11.56 -23.94 -17.24
C THR A 470 12.41 -22.69 -17.11
N PHE A 471 12.78 -22.35 -15.88
CA PHE A 471 13.71 -21.27 -15.61
C PHE A 471 15.15 -21.80 -15.50
N ASN A 472 16.03 -21.33 -16.38
CA ASN A 472 17.43 -21.75 -16.41
C ASN A 472 18.33 -20.81 -15.57
N ARG A 473 19.48 -21.34 -15.09
CA ARG A 473 20.46 -20.63 -14.24
C ARG A 473 20.99 -19.34 -14.86
N PHE A 474 20.96 -19.20 -16.19
CA PHE A 474 21.36 -18.00 -16.92
C PHE A 474 20.28 -16.89 -16.96
N ARG A 475 19.29 -16.92 -16.06
CA ARG A 475 18.13 -15.99 -16.01
C ARG A 475 17.34 -15.93 -17.31
N LYS A 476 17.18 -17.07 -17.99
CA LYS A 476 16.38 -17.20 -19.21
C LYS A 476 15.32 -18.27 -19.01
N TYR A 477 14.09 -17.97 -19.42
CA TYR A 477 13.04 -18.97 -19.50
C TYR A 477 13.13 -19.70 -20.83
N THR A 478 13.00 -21.01 -20.77
CA THR A 478 12.88 -21.89 -21.92
C THR A 478 11.56 -22.62 -21.86
N TYR A 479 10.99 -22.96 -23.01
CA TYR A 479 9.80 -23.81 -23.06
C TYR A 479 9.93 -24.88 -24.13
N GLN A 480 9.27 -26.01 -23.90
CA GLN A 480 9.24 -27.17 -24.78
C GLN A 480 7.81 -27.67 -24.91
N TYR A 481 7.42 -28.08 -26.11
CA TYR A 481 6.15 -28.76 -26.31
C TYR A 481 6.30 -30.24 -25.98
N LYS A 482 5.33 -30.82 -25.29
CA LYS A 482 5.35 -32.24 -24.90
C LYS A 482 5.37 -33.19 -26.11
N ASP A 483 4.70 -32.81 -27.19
CA ASP A 483 4.65 -33.58 -28.44
C ASP A 483 5.87 -33.33 -29.36
N GLN A 484 6.75 -32.39 -28.99
CA GLN A 484 7.98 -32.09 -29.74
C GLN A 484 9.18 -31.84 -28.80
N PRO A 485 9.60 -32.84 -28.00
CA PRO A 485 10.59 -32.65 -26.94
C PRO A 485 12.00 -32.31 -27.46
N GLN A 486 12.28 -32.58 -28.73
CA GLN A 486 13.57 -32.30 -29.37
C GLN A 486 13.81 -30.81 -29.64
N GLN A 487 12.75 -29.99 -29.69
CA GLN A 487 12.86 -28.56 -29.98
C GLN A 487 12.62 -27.73 -28.72
N THR A 488 13.60 -26.90 -28.38
CA THR A 488 13.51 -25.97 -27.23
C THR A 488 13.44 -24.53 -27.73
N PHE A 489 12.53 -23.76 -27.15
CA PHE A 489 12.35 -22.35 -27.44
C PHE A 489 12.80 -21.52 -26.24
N THR A 490 13.33 -20.32 -26.48
CA THR A 490 13.76 -19.40 -25.41
C THR A 490 12.89 -18.14 -25.41
N ILE A 491 12.57 -17.66 -24.21
CA ILE A 491 11.89 -16.38 -23.99
C ILE A 491 12.96 -15.32 -23.76
N HIS A 492 13.06 -14.37 -24.70
CA HIS A 492 14.07 -13.31 -24.66
C HIS A 492 13.66 -12.14 -23.76
N LYS A 493 12.38 -11.76 -23.83
CA LYS A 493 11.80 -10.71 -23.01
C LYS A 493 10.38 -11.12 -22.65
N ALA A 494 10.01 -10.94 -21.39
CA ALA A 494 8.76 -11.41 -20.84
C ALA A 494 7.90 -10.26 -20.29
N ASN A 495 6.62 -10.54 -20.07
CA ASN A 495 5.69 -9.71 -19.32
C ASN A 495 5.39 -8.35 -19.98
N TYR A 496 5.25 -8.31 -21.30
CA TYR A 496 4.75 -7.11 -21.95
C TYR A 496 3.24 -7.01 -21.74
N PRO A 497 2.75 -5.92 -21.11
CA PRO A 497 1.33 -5.77 -20.82
C PRO A 497 0.52 -5.44 -22.08
N ALA A 498 -0.74 -5.88 -22.09
CA ALA A 498 -1.79 -5.50 -23.01
C ALA A 498 -3.13 -5.41 -22.27
N ALA A 499 -4.11 -4.75 -22.86
CA ALA A 499 -5.46 -4.59 -22.32
C ALA A 499 -6.15 -5.92 -22.02
N ASN A 500 -5.95 -6.93 -22.86
CA ASN A 500 -6.52 -8.26 -22.74
C ASN A 500 -5.47 -9.35 -22.48
N GLY A 501 -4.35 -8.99 -21.83
CA GLY A 501 -3.43 -9.98 -21.29
C GLY A 501 -1.96 -9.59 -21.37
N VAL A 502 -1.13 -10.53 -21.78
CA VAL A 502 0.33 -10.40 -21.77
C VAL A 502 0.97 -11.06 -22.98
N PHE A 503 2.11 -10.57 -23.43
CA PHE A 503 2.91 -11.32 -24.40
C PHE A 503 4.38 -11.43 -24.00
N HIS A 504 5.00 -12.49 -24.49
CA HIS A 504 6.42 -12.79 -24.33
C HIS A 504 7.07 -12.87 -25.71
N MET A 505 8.23 -12.26 -25.88
CA MET A 505 9.00 -12.38 -27.12
C MET A 505 9.88 -13.64 -27.06
N VAL A 506 9.75 -14.49 -28.07
CA VAL A 506 10.40 -15.82 -28.11
C VAL A 506 11.32 -16.00 -29.32
N THR A 507 12.20 -16.99 -29.27
CA THR A 507 13.24 -17.23 -30.29
C THR A 507 12.71 -17.61 -31.66
N ALA A 508 11.66 -18.44 -31.72
CA ALA A 508 11.26 -19.11 -32.94
C ALA A 508 9.77 -19.50 -32.93
N LEU A 509 9.23 -19.69 -34.14
CA LEU A 509 7.89 -20.15 -34.44
C LEU A 509 7.92 -21.68 -34.50
N ARG A 510 6.92 -22.33 -33.91
CA ARG A 510 6.63 -23.73 -34.19
C ARG A 510 5.97 -23.83 -35.56
N TRP A 511 6.67 -24.41 -36.53
CA TRP A 511 6.20 -24.52 -37.93
C TRP A 511 5.31 -25.75 -38.19
N GLN A 512 5.34 -26.74 -37.29
CA GLN A 512 4.57 -27.97 -37.44
C GLN A 512 3.14 -27.74 -36.98
N PRO A 513 2.13 -27.80 -37.87
CA PRO A 513 0.73 -27.77 -37.45
C PRO A 513 0.43 -28.97 -36.55
N PRO A 514 -0.64 -28.92 -35.73
CA PRO A 514 -1.04 -30.08 -34.96
C PRO A 514 -1.31 -31.26 -35.92
N PRO A 515 -1.06 -32.52 -35.51
CA PRO A 515 -1.35 -33.68 -36.35
C PRO A 515 -2.83 -33.65 -36.79
N GLU A 516 -3.08 -33.51 -38.09
CA GLU A 516 -4.42 -33.49 -38.66
C GLU A 516 -4.97 -34.91 -38.78
N LEU A 517 -6.24 -35.09 -38.40
CA LEU A 517 -7.10 -36.21 -38.81
C LEU A 517 -7.61 -35.92 -40.25
N PRO A 518 -8.05 -36.93 -41.03
CA PRO A 518 -7.80 -37.07 -42.47
C PRO A 518 -8.11 -35.85 -43.37
N GLU A 519 -7.34 -35.75 -44.47
CA GLU A 519 -7.23 -34.62 -45.41
C GLU A 519 -8.54 -34.13 -46.05
N ASN A 520 -9.64 -34.88 -45.95
CA ASN A 520 -10.98 -34.45 -46.39
C ASN A 520 -11.97 -34.58 -45.22
N PRO A 521 -12.63 -33.49 -44.80
CA PRO A 521 -13.58 -33.55 -43.70
C PRO A 521 -14.77 -34.42 -44.10
N THR A 522 -14.87 -35.59 -43.49
CA THR A 522 -16.04 -36.47 -43.54
C THR A 522 -17.08 -36.01 -42.51
N VAL A 523 -18.29 -36.59 -42.54
CA VAL A 523 -19.31 -36.29 -41.51
C VAL A 523 -18.82 -36.72 -40.13
N SER A 524 -19.29 -36.06 -39.07
CA SER A 524 -18.82 -36.27 -37.69
C SER A 524 -18.89 -37.74 -37.26
N CYS A 525 -19.95 -38.46 -37.65
CA CYS A 525 -20.09 -39.89 -37.35
C CYS A 525 -18.97 -40.74 -37.97
N GLN A 526 -18.58 -40.45 -39.22
CA GLN A 526 -17.49 -41.16 -39.89
C GLN A 526 -16.13 -40.90 -39.23
N ILE A 527 -15.88 -39.68 -38.75
CA ILE A 527 -14.64 -39.34 -38.03
C ILE A 527 -14.56 -40.10 -36.70
N LEU A 528 -15.68 -40.20 -35.97
CA LEU A 528 -15.76 -40.96 -34.73
C LEU A 528 -15.50 -42.46 -34.97
N ALA A 529 -16.05 -43.01 -36.05
CA ALA A 529 -15.86 -44.42 -36.43
C ALA A 529 -14.45 -44.73 -36.94
N SER A 530 -13.83 -43.82 -37.70
CA SER A 530 -12.52 -44.06 -38.32
C SER A 530 -11.33 -43.79 -37.39
N THR A 531 -11.57 -43.19 -36.22
CA THR A 531 -10.50 -42.77 -35.30
C THR A 531 -10.43 -43.71 -34.11
N GLU A 532 -9.33 -44.47 -34.00
CA GLU A 532 -9.13 -45.47 -32.94
C GLU A 532 -9.38 -44.92 -31.52
N ALA A 533 -8.99 -43.67 -31.28
CA ALA A 533 -9.14 -42.97 -29.99
C ALA A 533 -10.59 -42.74 -29.53
N PHE A 534 -11.59 -42.94 -30.42
CA PHE A 534 -13.01 -42.77 -30.13
C PHE A 534 -13.82 -44.08 -30.17
N SER A 535 -13.19 -45.22 -30.43
CA SER A 535 -13.88 -46.52 -30.59
C SER A 535 -14.80 -46.89 -29.42
N ARG A 536 -14.43 -46.56 -28.17
CA ARG A 536 -15.30 -46.79 -27.00
C ARG A 536 -16.54 -45.89 -26.98
N PHE A 537 -16.39 -44.65 -27.42
CA PHE A 537 -17.49 -43.70 -27.50
C PHE A 537 -18.42 -44.03 -28.67
N GLU A 538 -17.88 -44.49 -29.79
CA GLU A 538 -18.66 -45.04 -30.90
C GLU A 538 -19.56 -46.19 -30.42
N THR A 539 -19.03 -47.15 -29.65
CA THR A 539 -19.84 -48.23 -29.06
C THR A 539 -20.99 -47.67 -28.21
N ILE A 540 -20.78 -46.59 -27.45
CA ILE A 540 -21.86 -45.92 -26.70
C ILE A 540 -22.93 -45.35 -27.66
N LEU A 541 -22.52 -44.69 -28.74
CA LEU A 541 -23.43 -44.12 -29.73
C LEU A 541 -24.28 -45.19 -30.43
N GLU A 542 -23.67 -46.30 -30.84
CA GLU A 542 -24.35 -47.44 -31.46
C GLU A 542 -25.41 -48.04 -30.53
N ASN A 543 -25.04 -48.31 -29.27
CA ASN A 543 -25.96 -48.87 -28.27
C ASN A 543 -27.11 -47.90 -27.89
N CYS A 544 -26.94 -46.59 -28.10
CA CYS A 544 -28.00 -45.62 -27.89
C CYS A 544 -29.04 -45.55 -29.04
N GLY A 545 -28.76 -46.18 -30.19
CA GLY A 545 -29.53 -45.99 -31.42
C GLY A 545 -29.44 -44.56 -31.97
N LEU A 546 -28.38 -43.84 -31.61
CA LEU A 546 -28.15 -42.43 -31.90
C LEU A 546 -27.05 -42.11 -32.97
N PRO A 547 -26.47 -43.03 -33.78
CA PRO A 547 -25.53 -42.61 -34.84
C PRO A 547 -26.19 -41.72 -35.91
N SER A 548 -27.46 -41.98 -36.22
CA SER A 548 -28.16 -41.40 -37.37
C SER A 548 -28.37 -39.89 -37.30
N PHE A 549 -28.46 -39.30 -36.11
CA PHE A 549 -28.62 -37.84 -36.01
C PHE A 549 -27.30 -37.10 -36.29
N LEU A 550 -26.15 -37.74 -36.04
CA LEU A 550 -24.80 -37.20 -36.33
C LEU A 550 -24.44 -37.31 -37.81
N ASP A 551 -25.25 -38.00 -38.62
CA ASP A 551 -25.18 -37.99 -40.09
C ASP A 551 -26.01 -36.86 -40.72
N GLY A 552 -26.80 -36.14 -39.93
CA GLY A 552 -27.60 -35.01 -40.39
C GLY A 552 -26.76 -33.86 -40.96
N PRO A 553 -27.39 -32.89 -41.63
CA PRO A 553 -26.69 -31.78 -42.30
C PRO A 553 -25.93 -30.86 -41.33
N GLY A 554 -26.15 -30.97 -40.02
CA GLY A 554 -25.54 -30.09 -39.02
C GLY A 554 -26.04 -28.65 -39.12
N PRO A 555 -25.31 -27.68 -38.53
CA PRO A 555 -24.01 -27.82 -37.87
C PRO A 555 -24.07 -28.35 -36.43
N PHE A 556 -23.25 -29.35 -36.12
CA PHE A 556 -23.07 -29.90 -34.77
C PHE A 556 -21.72 -29.53 -34.15
N THR A 557 -21.67 -29.49 -32.83
CA THR A 557 -20.43 -29.55 -32.05
C THR A 557 -20.51 -30.76 -31.13
N VAL A 558 -19.57 -31.70 -31.27
CA VAL A 558 -19.53 -32.94 -30.49
C VAL A 558 -18.34 -32.91 -29.54
N PHE A 559 -18.60 -33.05 -28.25
CA PHE A 559 -17.58 -33.23 -27.22
C PHE A 559 -17.36 -34.74 -27.03
N ALA A 560 -16.37 -35.31 -27.71
CA ALA A 560 -16.15 -36.75 -27.74
C ALA A 560 -15.14 -37.19 -26.66
N PRO A 561 -15.52 -38.04 -25.69
CA PRO A 561 -14.57 -38.62 -24.73
C PRO A 561 -13.59 -39.57 -25.40
N SER A 562 -12.33 -39.56 -24.95
CA SER A 562 -11.33 -40.56 -25.40
C SER A 562 -11.63 -41.95 -24.84
N ASN A 563 -11.00 -42.98 -25.39
CA ASN A 563 -11.11 -44.35 -24.85
C ASN A 563 -10.74 -44.43 -23.37
N GLU A 564 -9.67 -43.74 -22.95
CA GLU A 564 -9.25 -43.72 -21.54
C GLU A 564 -10.32 -43.07 -20.65
N ALA A 565 -11.00 -42.04 -21.15
CA ALA A 565 -12.09 -41.38 -20.45
C ALA A 565 -13.30 -42.30 -20.24
N VAL A 566 -13.65 -43.08 -21.27
CA VAL A 566 -14.74 -44.07 -21.20
C VAL A 566 -14.37 -45.22 -20.28
N ASP A 567 -13.14 -45.69 -20.35
CA ASP A 567 -12.64 -46.78 -19.52
C ASP A 567 -12.60 -46.40 -18.04
N GLY A 568 -12.37 -45.12 -17.72
CA GLY A 568 -12.47 -44.57 -16.36
C GLY A 568 -13.88 -44.58 -15.75
N LEU A 569 -14.92 -44.92 -16.53
CA LEU A 569 -16.31 -45.03 -16.05
C LEU A 569 -16.75 -46.48 -15.81
N ARG A 570 -15.84 -47.45 -15.96
CA ARG A 570 -16.07 -48.91 -15.83
C ARG A 570 -16.26 -49.41 -14.39
N ASP A 571 -16.68 -48.54 -13.48
CA ASP A 571 -16.90 -48.86 -12.05
C ASP A 571 -18.36 -49.32 -11.77
N GLY A 572 -18.98 -50.03 -12.72
CA GLY A 572 -20.40 -50.44 -12.66
C GLY A 572 -21.41 -49.34 -13.06
N ARG A 573 -20.99 -48.06 -13.08
CA ARG A 573 -21.77 -46.93 -13.57
C ARG A 573 -22.14 -47.07 -15.04
N LEU A 574 -21.18 -47.46 -15.87
CA LEU A 574 -21.41 -47.67 -17.31
C LEU A 574 -22.33 -48.88 -17.56
N VAL A 575 -22.22 -49.94 -16.75
CA VAL A 575 -23.10 -51.13 -16.83
C VAL A 575 -24.56 -50.77 -16.54
N TYR A 576 -24.80 -49.94 -15.51
CA TYR A 576 -26.15 -49.43 -15.21
C TYR A 576 -26.74 -48.66 -16.40
N LEU A 577 -25.95 -47.78 -17.01
CA LEU A 577 -26.40 -46.97 -18.15
C LEU A 577 -26.74 -47.82 -19.39
N PHE A 578 -26.01 -48.91 -19.64
CA PHE A 578 -26.28 -49.85 -20.74
C PHE A 578 -27.44 -50.82 -20.49
N THR A 579 -27.91 -50.97 -19.25
CA THR A 579 -28.93 -51.97 -18.90
C THR A 579 -30.25 -51.32 -18.50
N ALA A 580 -30.37 -50.88 -17.25
CA ALA A 580 -31.60 -50.29 -16.70
C ALA A 580 -31.77 -48.81 -17.04
N GLY A 581 -30.70 -48.14 -17.48
CA GLY A 581 -30.62 -46.70 -17.66
C GLY A 581 -30.60 -46.18 -19.09
N LEU A 582 -31.12 -46.91 -20.10
CA LEU A 582 -30.96 -46.54 -21.51
C LEU A 582 -31.44 -45.11 -21.85
N SER A 583 -32.55 -44.65 -21.26
CA SER A 583 -33.03 -43.26 -21.43
C SER A 583 -32.05 -42.23 -20.88
N LYS A 584 -31.32 -42.58 -19.82
CA LYS A 584 -30.25 -41.77 -19.24
C LYS A 584 -28.97 -41.84 -20.06
N LEU A 585 -28.69 -42.97 -20.70
CA LEU A 585 -27.59 -43.06 -21.66
C LEU A 585 -27.83 -42.14 -22.88
N GLN A 586 -29.07 -42.07 -23.39
CA GLN A 586 -29.44 -41.10 -24.44
C GLN A 586 -29.29 -39.65 -23.98
N GLU A 587 -29.71 -39.34 -22.75
CA GLU A 587 -29.50 -38.02 -22.14
C GLU A 587 -28.01 -37.66 -22.02
N LEU A 588 -27.16 -38.62 -21.63
CA LEU A 588 -25.71 -38.48 -21.58
C LEU A 588 -25.14 -38.14 -22.96
N VAL A 589 -25.51 -38.89 -24.01
CA VAL A 589 -25.04 -38.61 -25.38
C VAL A 589 -25.47 -37.21 -25.83
N ARG A 590 -26.74 -36.83 -25.59
CA ARG A 590 -27.24 -35.49 -25.94
C ARG A 590 -26.54 -34.37 -25.18
N TYR A 591 -26.02 -34.64 -23.98
CA TYR A 591 -25.23 -33.66 -23.22
C TYR A 591 -23.83 -33.44 -23.81
N HIS A 592 -23.30 -34.42 -24.55
CA HIS A 592 -22.04 -34.28 -25.29
C HIS A 592 -22.21 -33.60 -26.65
N VAL A 593 -23.43 -33.20 -27.05
CA VAL A 593 -23.67 -32.57 -28.35
C VAL A 593 -24.35 -31.22 -28.23
N TYR A 594 -23.88 -30.27 -29.02
CA TYR A 594 -24.51 -28.98 -29.25
C TYR A 594 -24.96 -28.88 -30.71
N SER A 595 -26.24 -28.58 -30.94
CA SER A 595 -26.87 -28.64 -32.28
C SER A 595 -27.16 -27.30 -32.92
N HIS A 596 -26.76 -26.19 -32.29
CA HIS A 596 -27.12 -24.84 -32.76
C HIS A 596 -25.94 -24.12 -33.43
N GLY A 597 -24.95 -24.86 -33.95
CA GLY A 597 -23.76 -24.26 -34.56
C GLY A 597 -22.47 -25.06 -34.41
N GLN A 598 -21.47 -24.63 -35.18
CA GLN A 598 -20.08 -25.06 -35.01
C GLN A 598 -19.39 -24.11 -34.02
N LEU A 599 -19.04 -24.63 -32.85
CA LEU A 599 -18.33 -23.90 -31.82
C LEU A 599 -16.87 -24.29 -31.90
N THR A 600 -16.07 -23.49 -32.60
CA THR A 600 -14.61 -23.60 -32.49
C THR A 600 -14.16 -23.24 -31.07
N VAL A 601 -12.94 -23.60 -30.68
CA VAL A 601 -12.41 -23.33 -29.35
C VAL A 601 -12.54 -21.85 -28.96
N GLU A 602 -12.33 -20.96 -29.92
CA GLU A 602 -12.42 -19.50 -29.77
C GLU A 602 -13.86 -19.05 -29.47
N LYS A 603 -14.85 -19.60 -30.18
CA LYS A 603 -16.28 -19.32 -29.94
C LYS A 603 -16.79 -19.97 -28.67
N LEU A 604 -16.22 -21.11 -28.31
CA LEU A 604 -16.57 -21.86 -27.11
C LEU A 604 -16.16 -21.09 -25.85
N ILE A 605 -14.91 -20.61 -25.78
CA ILE A 605 -14.43 -19.82 -24.64
C ILE A 605 -15.08 -18.44 -24.58
N SER A 606 -15.39 -17.80 -25.71
CA SER A 606 -16.04 -16.48 -25.71
C SER A 606 -17.49 -16.55 -25.23
N LYS A 607 -18.21 -17.63 -25.53
CA LYS A 607 -19.57 -17.84 -25.01
C LYS A 607 -19.60 -18.14 -23.52
N GLY A 608 -18.59 -18.85 -22.99
CA GLY A 608 -18.48 -19.25 -21.58
C GLY A 608 -19.52 -20.27 -21.09
N ARG A 609 -20.70 -20.35 -21.72
CA ARG A 609 -21.77 -21.31 -21.41
C ARG A 609 -22.50 -21.68 -22.70
N VAL A 610 -22.84 -22.96 -22.85
CA VAL A 610 -23.56 -23.48 -24.02
C VAL A 610 -24.71 -24.36 -23.60
N LEU A 611 -25.83 -24.30 -24.32
CA LEU A 611 -27.00 -25.16 -24.07
C LEU A 611 -26.91 -26.40 -24.97
N THR A 612 -26.73 -27.56 -24.35
CA THR A 612 -26.55 -28.85 -25.05
C THR A 612 -27.88 -29.39 -25.59
N MET A 613 -27.84 -30.44 -26.43
CA MET A 613 -29.05 -31.14 -26.92
C MET A 613 -29.84 -31.85 -25.81
N ALA A 614 -29.25 -32.01 -24.62
CA ALA A 614 -29.95 -32.47 -23.42
C ALA A 614 -30.75 -31.34 -22.73
N ASN A 615 -30.78 -30.13 -23.31
CA ASN A 615 -31.38 -28.93 -22.72
C ASN A 615 -30.76 -28.57 -21.36
N GLN A 616 -29.47 -28.84 -21.20
CA GLN A 616 -28.70 -28.56 -20.00
C GLN A 616 -27.51 -27.68 -20.32
N VAL A 617 -27.20 -26.76 -19.40
CA VAL A 617 -26.12 -25.79 -19.57
C VAL A 617 -24.78 -26.42 -19.25
N LEU A 618 -23.88 -26.41 -20.24
CA LEU A 618 -22.48 -26.78 -20.10
C LEU A 618 -21.66 -25.50 -19.92
N ALA A 619 -21.05 -25.34 -18.75
CA ALA A 619 -20.13 -24.23 -18.49
C ALA A 619 -18.74 -24.50 -19.09
N VAL A 620 -18.07 -23.45 -19.53
CA VAL A 620 -16.71 -23.46 -20.07
C VAL A 620 -15.84 -22.63 -19.13
N ASN A 621 -14.89 -23.28 -18.47
CA ASN A 621 -13.95 -22.65 -17.54
C ASN A 621 -12.52 -22.79 -18.06
N ILE A 622 -11.62 -21.95 -17.57
CA ILE A 622 -10.20 -21.98 -17.89
C ILE A 622 -9.44 -22.14 -16.57
N SER A 623 -8.56 -23.15 -16.48
CA SER A 623 -7.71 -23.38 -15.32
C SER A 623 -6.62 -22.31 -15.19
N GLU A 624 -5.96 -22.24 -14.03
CA GLU A 624 -4.84 -21.31 -13.83
C GLU A 624 -3.68 -21.53 -14.80
N GLU A 625 -3.51 -22.76 -15.29
CA GLU A 625 -2.51 -23.16 -16.28
C GLU A 625 -2.96 -22.95 -17.74
N GLY A 626 -4.16 -22.42 -17.95
CA GLY A 626 -4.73 -22.17 -19.29
C GLY A 626 -5.43 -23.36 -19.91
N ARG A 627 -5.76 -24.41 -19.13
CA ARG A 627 -6.48 -25.57 -19.63
C ARG A 627 -7.97 -25.29 -19.73
N ILE A 628 -8.60 -25.65 -20.85
CA ILE A 628 -10.04 -25.45 -21.05
C ILE A 628 -10.78 -26.64 -20.43
N LEU A 629 -11.69 -26.35 -19.51
CA LEU A 629 -12.45 -27.30 -18.72
C LEU A 629 -13.94 -27.15 -19.01
N LEU A 630 -14.65 -28.26 -19.17
CA LEU A 630 -16.08 -28.30 -19.49
C LEU A 630 -16.89 -28.93 -18.37
N GLY A 631 -18.05 -28.33 -18.10
CA GLY A 631 -19.02 -28.84 -17.13
C GLY A 631 -18.61 -28.63 -15.67
N PRO A 632 -19.46 -29.11 -14.73
CA PRO A 632 -19.28 -28.88 -13.30
C PRO A 632 -18.06 -29.61 -12.72
N GLU A 633 -17.77 -30.82 -13.22
CA GLU A 633 -16.60 -31.63 -12.81
C GLU A 633 -15.28 -31.14 -13.43
N GLY A 634 -15.32 -30.12 -14.30
CA GLY A 634 -14.12 -29.55 -14.91
C GLY A 634 -13.38 -30.52 -15.84
N VAL A 635 -14.10 -31.17 -16.77
CA VAL A 635 -13.51 -32.15 -17.70
C VAL A 635 -12.61 -31.45 -18.73
N PRO A 636 -11.32 -31.81 -18.84
CA PRO A 636 -10.40 -31.09 -19.71
C PRO A 636 -10.53 -31.48 -21.19
N LEU A 637 -10.34 -30.49 -22.06
CA LEU A 637 -10.14 -30.68 -23.49
C LEU A 637 -8.72 -31.19 -23.78
N ARG A 638 -8.61 -32.23 -24.62
CA ARG A 638 -7.36 -32.84 -25.07
C ARG A 638 -6.96 -32.41 -26.48
N ARG A 639 -7.91 -32.48 -27.42
CA ARG A 639 -7.76 -31.96 -28.78
C ARG A 639 -8.97 -31.12 -29.12
N VAL A 640 -8.75 -30.04 -29.85
CA VAL A 640 -9.80 -29.07 -30.17
C VAL A 640 -9.91 -28.90 -31.68
N ASP A 641 -11.07 -28.43 -32.12
CA ASP A 641 -11.32 -28.00 -33.50
C ASP A 641 -11.06 -29.08 -34.57
N VAL A 642 -11.41 -30.34 -34.28
CA VAL A 642 -11.38 -31.39 -35.31
C VAL A 642 -12.54 -31.13 -36.27
N LEU A 643 -12.24 -30.62 -37.46
CA LEU A 643 -13.24 -30.21 -38.44
C LEU A 643 -13.95 -31.42 -39.06
N ALA A 644 -15.28 -31.34 -39.15
CA ALA A 644 -16.14 -32.30 -39.83
C ALA A 644 -17.02 -31.59 -40.87
N ALA A 645 -17.49 -32.30 -41.90
CA ALA A 645 -18.34 -31.72 -42.94
C ALA A 645 -19.62 -31.07 -42.38
N ASN A 646 -20.17 -31.64 -41.31
CA ASN A 646 -21.40 -31.21 -40.67
C ASN A 646 -21.16 -30.62 -39.27
N GLY A 647 -19.94 -30.27 -38.90
CA GLY A 647 -19.66 -29.86 -37.53
C GLY A 647 -18.20 -29.71 -37.11
N VAL A 648 -18.00 -29.72 -35.80
CA VAL A 648 -16.67 -29.75 -35.17
C VAL A 648 -16.67 -30.71 -33.99
N ILE A 649 -15.57 -31.44 -33.81
CA ILE A 649 -15.38 -32.39 -32.71
C ILE A 649 -14.27 -31.86 -31.78
N HIS A 650 -14.54 -31.93 -30.48
CA HIS A 650 -13.59 -31.64 -29.42
C HIS A 650 -13.38 -32.89 -28.59
N MET A 651 -12.14 -33.35 -28.46
CA MET A 651 -11.79 -34.54 -27.69
C MET A 651 -11.62 -34.20 -26.21
N LEU A 652 -12.23 -35.00 -25.32
CA LEU A 652 -12.16 -34.87 -23.87
C LEU A 652 -11.31 -35.97 -23.22
N GLU A 653 -10.67 -35.69 -22.08
CA GLU A 653 -10.02 -36.71 -21.24
C GLU A 653 -10.94 -37.31 -20.17
N GLY A 654 -12.18 -36.85 -20.10
CA GLY A 654 -13.22 -37.37 -19.21
C GLY A 654 -14.56 -37.41 -19.92
N ILE A 655 -15.59 -37.90 -19.22
CA ILE A 655 -16.96 -37.93 -19.70
C ILE A 655 -17.76 -36.81 -19.04
N LEU A 656 -18.54 -36.07 -19.83
CA LEU A 656 -19.48 -35.08 -19.33
C LEU A 656 -20.70 -35.79 -18.75
N LEU A 657 -20.77 -35.85 -17.43
CA LEU A 657 -21.93 -36.39 -16.74
C LEU A 657 -22.98 -35.29 -16.53
N PRO A 658 -24.21 -35.45 -17.07
CA PRO A 658 -25.30 -34.51 -16.80
C PRO A 658 -25.62 -34.48 -15.29
N PRO A 659 -25.86 -33.30 -14.69
CA PRO A 659 -26.31 -33.17 -13.30
C PRO A 659 -27.52 -34.04 -12.93
N THR A 660 -28.40 -34.35 -13.89
CA THR A 660 -29.57 -35.22 -13.73
C THR A 660 -29.23 -36.72 -13.63
N ILE A 661 -28.03 -37.12 -14.03
CA ILE A 661 -27.55 -38.52 -13.99
C ILE A 661 -26.67 -38.75 -12.76
N LEU A 662 -25.90 -37.76 -12.32
CA LEU A 662 -25.04 -37.86 -11.13
C LEU A 662 -25.71 -38.49 -9.88
N PRO A 663 -26.94 -38.12 -9.47
CA PRO A 663 -27.55 -38.67 -8.26
C PRO A 663 -28.00 -40.13 -8.39
N ILE A 664 -28.23 -40.62 -9.61
CA ILE A 664 -28.77 -41.97 -9.88
C ILE A 664 -27.68 -42.99 -10.23
N LEU A 665 -26.44 -42.54 -10.46
CA LEU A 665 -25.32 -43.44 -10.68
C LEU A 665 -25.00 -44.22 -9.39
N PRO A 666 -24.66 -45.51 -9.48
CA PRO A 666 -24.25 -46.28 -8.32
C PRO A 666 -23.06 -45.59 -7.64
N LYS A 667 -23.24 -45.26 -6.36
CA LYS A 667 -22.19 -44.73 -5.49
C LYS A 667 -21.52 -45.91 -4.82
N ILE A 668 -20.20 -46.02 -4.98
CA ILE A 668 -19.40 -47.01 -4.24
C ILE A 668 -19.21 -46.43 -2.84
N CYS A 669 -19.76 -47.09 -1.82
CA CYS A 669 -19.60 -46.72 -0.41
C CYS A 669 -18.28 -47.26 0.17
N ASN A 670 -17.14 -47.05 -0.49
CA ASN A 670 -15.82 -47.45 0.03
C ASN A 670 -14.94 -46.26 0.49
N GLU A 671 -15.48 -45.03 0.53
CA GLU A 671 -14.80 -43.93 1.22
C GLU A 671 -15.34 -43.81 2.66
N GLU A 672 -14.53 -44.21 3.64
CA GLU A 672 -14.76 -43.83 5.03
C GLU A 672 -14.64 -42.31 5.15
N GLN A 673 -15.77 -41.61 5.15
CA GLN A 673 -15.81 -40.21 5.52
C GLN A 673 -15.61 -40.08 7.03
N HIS A 674 -14.36 -39.83 7.46
CA HIS A 674 -14.10 -39.39 8.83
C HIS A 674 -14.63 -37.97 9.03
N LYS A 675 -15.87 -37.86 9.52
CA LYS A 675 -16.40 -36.59 10.00
C LYS A 675 -15.76 -36.29 11.36
N VAL A 676 -14.78 -35.39 11.41
CA VAL A 676 -14.27 -34.86 12.68
C VAL A 676 -15.38 -34.01 13.30
N VAL A 677 -16.14 -34.60 14.22
CA VAL A 677 -17.07 -33.86 15.07
C VAL A 677 -16.24 -33.18 16.16
N ALA A 678 -15.92 -31.90 15.97
CA ALA A 678 -15.37 -31.08 17.02
C ALA A 678 -16.46 -30.87 18.09
N VAL A 679 -16.45 -31.72 19.12
CA VAL A 679 -17.27 -31.51 20.32
C VAL A 679 -16.68 -30.30 21.05
N ARG A 680 -17.31 -29.14 20.90
CA ARG A 680 -17.11 -28.02 21.84
C ARG A 680 -17.53 -28.51 23.22
N ARG A 681 -16.56 -28.69 24.12
CA ARG A 681 -16.85 -28.87 25.55
C ARG A 681 -17.21 -27.52 26.11
N ASP A 682 -18.50 -27.26 26.31
CA ASP A 682 -18.95 -26.20 27.22
C ASP A 682 -18.58 -26.59 28.67
N PRO A 683 -18.06 -25.66 29.48
CA PRO A 683 -17.54 -25.96 30.82
C PRO A 683 -18.62 -25.74 31.89
N THR A 684 -19.47 -26.73 32.14
CA THR A 684 -20.31 -26.73 33.35
C THR A 684 -20.50 -28.14 33.91
N TRP A 685 -19.86 -28.41 35.06
CA TRP A 685 -20.32 -29.21 36.23
C TRP A 685 -20.77 -30.69 35.99
N HIS A 686 -20.41 -31.75 36.72
CA HIS A 686 -19.81 -32.06 38.03
C HIS A 686 -19.18 -33.49 37.93
N ARG A 687 -18.15 -33.80 38.74
CA ARG A 687 -17.72 -35.20 39.09
C ARG A 687 -18.74 -35.82 40.08
N PRO A 688 -18.89 -37.16 40.30
CA PRO A 688 -17.87 -38.24 40.35
C PRO A 688 -18.40 -39.65 39.88
N PRO A 689 -17.87 -40.84 40.28
CA PRO A 689 -16.54 -41.26 40.75
C PRO A 689 -15.85 -42.31 39.85
N ARG A 690 -14.60 -42.64 40.23
CA ARG A 690 -13.69 -43.63 39.64
C ARG A 690 -14.18 -45.08 39.80
N THR A 691 -14.04 -45.89 38.75
CA THR A 691 -13.69 -47.32 38.83
C THR A 691 -12.72 -47.69 37.70
N SER A 692 -11.75 -48.52 38.05
CA SER A 692 -10.60 -48.96 37.25
C SER A 692 -10.96 -50.16 36.33
N PRO A 693 -10.06 -50.59 35.42
CA PRO A 693 -10.39 -51.14 34.10
C PRO A 693 -10.65 -52.66 34.10
N LEU A 694 -11.14 -53.21 32.99
CA LEU A 694 -10.58 -54.43 32.36
C LEU A 694 -11.29 -54.81 31.04
N ARG A 695 -10.42 -55.20 30.08
CA ARG A 695 -10.54 -56.24 29.05
C ARG A 695 -11.37 -56.00 27.78
N SER A 696 -10.58 -55.83 26.72
CA SER A 696 -10.83 -56.22 25.33
C SER A 696 -11.40 -57.63 25.20
N VAL A 697 -12.51 -57.76 24.47
CA VAL A 697 -12.95 -59.02 23.86
C VAL A 697 -12.97 -58.80 22.36
N SER A 698 -12.04 -59.46 21.67
CA SER A 698 -12.05 -59.68 20.22
C SER A 698 -13.03 -60.81 19.91
N THR A 699 -13.95 -60.59 18.97
CA THR A 699 -14.76 -61.68 18.40
C THR A 699 -14.67 -61.61 16.89
N SER A 700 -13.85 -62.51 16.34
CA SER A 700 -13.85 -62.92 14.94
C SER A 700 -15.01 -63.89 14.71
N MET A 701 -15.85 -63.65 13.72
CA MET A 701 -16.78 -64.66 13.21
C MET A 701 -16.44 -64.97 11.76
N THR A 702 -16.00 -66.22 11.58
CA THR A 702 -15.73 -66.93 10.33
C THR A 702 -17.02 -67.43 9.67
N LEU A 703 -17.06 -67.34 8.34
CA LEU A 703 -18.01 -67.98 7.43
C LEU A 703 -17.89 -69.52 7.47
N PRO A 704 -18.97 -70.27 7.20
CA PRO A 704 -18.88 -71.67 6.79
C PRO A 704 -18.97 -71.82 5.27
N ASP A 705 -18.13 -72.72 4.75
CA ASP A 705 -17.96 -73.10 3.35
C ASP A 705 -18.89 -74.25 2.91
N SER A 706 -19.17 -74.22 1.59
CA SER A 706 -19.27 -75.35 0.64
C SER A 706 -20.52 -76.25 0.56
N THR A 707 -21.08 -76.30 -0.66
CA THR A 707 -21.41 -77.46 -1.55
C THR A 707 -22.35 -76.90 -2.64
N SER A 708 -22.18 -77.07 -3.96
CA SER A 708 -21.41 -77.97 -4.84
C SER A 708 -21.07 -77.27 -6.15
#